data_AF-A0A099KMI0-F1
#
_entry.id   AF-A0A099KMI0-F1
#
_cell.length_a   1.000
_cell.length_b   1.000
_cell.length_c   1.000
_cell.angle_alpha   90.00
_cell.angle_beta   90.00
_cell.angle_gamma   90.00
#
_symmetry.space_group_name_H-M   'P 1'
#
loop_
_entity.id
_entity.type
_entity.pdbx_description
1 polymer ?
#
loop_
_entity_poly.entity_id
_entity_poly.type
_entity_poly.pdbx_seq_one_letter_code
_entity_poly.pdbx_strand_id
1 'polypeptide(L)'
;MKYFFSVCLALTALTATASVTSQSTSPIIQPKIVGGELADKGDWPWMAALVFTHNEVITSLDVAGISYQSTPFSNSPTGQVSANLIDCGIGDGQCDSATDKVCLISRGEIDFSVKVDNCQSSGGVGAIIFNNAAGDINGTLGENFSGNIPVVAISQDDGATLLNMIGSLANININPQQQIAQSANCGASFIGEKWVLTAAHCVDDANINLLKVNVGEYDLSDGANNAKAIKRIYMHPEYNEGSAFNNDIALIELEETVDHPAISLVDLDTTNQLALANSMVTVIGWGNQTAYGPNEATPANTQPDKLHQVELSLLSNTQCKDKLVQAYSDLDGINYTTQQVGITDSMICAEFIGGGKGSCQGDSGGPLLVNTNQGWQQIGIVSYGIGCADAAFPDVYARTGKFTDWVNEITTGIAIEPSYDFAITPENSAQSHQLTVSNNSSHTANLTFTLIPDKIGSTGFTLNTDDCSSLAAKQSCQIEVSFAASTIGQHRMRILVNSNDENIPTNQAYISAQAIAANSDINTQLSNGSSELLWFSGGDKPWSIDNVEAAIISGDIEGGQQSSVMMTFTGAGNLSFQWKVSSEENTDDPELPYDALYLFVDGEQVDFISGEVAYTKVNIPNLAEGEHQIIWLYLKDENTDAGKDQGSLRNVQFIPDALPAISTPPVQAESKSSGGSVYYILLLLGLLKLIRRRI
;
A
#
# COMPACT_ATOMS: atom_id res chain seq x y z
N MET A 1 33.40 -23.14 -5.99
CA MET A 1 33.94 -24.52 -5.85
C MET A 1 34.62 -24.62 -4.48
N LYS A 2 34.40 -25.70 -3.71
CA LYS A 2 35.02 -25.96 -2.38
C LYS A 2 36.52 -25.60 -2.33
N TYR A 3 37.01 -24.98 -1.24
CA TYR A 3 38.24 -25.35 -0.46
C TYR A 3 38.61 -24.31 0.64
N PHE A 4 39.10 -24.83 1.77
CA PHE A 4 39.75 -24.17 2.93
C PHE A 4 41.21 -23.72 2.62
N PHE A 5 41.69 -22.59 3.19
CA PHE A 5 42.92 -22.46 4.02
C PHE A 5 43.14 -21.01 4.50
N SER A 6 43.81 -20.88 5.65
CA SER A 6 44.13 -19.66 6.41
C SER A 6 45.59 -19.20 6.21
N VAL A 7 45.91 -17.98 6.70
CA VAL A 7 47.21 -17.39 7.13
C VAL A 7 47.89 -16.30 6.26
N CYS A 8 47.67 -15.04 6.68
CA CYS A 8 48.60 -14.02 7.23
C CYS A 8 49.98 -13.65 6.57
N LEU A 9 50.15 -12.34 6.25
CA LEU A 9 51.31 -11.39 6.35
C LEU A 9 51.21 -10.36 5.19
N ALA A 10 51.48 -9.05 5.26
CA ALA A 10 51.96 -8.11 6.29
C ALA A 10 51.69 -6.64 5.83
N LEU A 11 51.67 -5.73 6.82
CA LEU A 11 51.82 -4.25 6.81
C LEU A 11 52.81 -3.70 5.74
N THR A 12 52.80 -2.46 5.20
CA THR A 12 52.25 -1.14 5.60
C THR A 12 52.48 -0.10 4.47
N ALA A 13 51.54 0.86 4.33
CA ALA A 13 51.69 2.33 4.10
C ALA A 13 52.31 2.85 2.76
N LEU A 14 51.90 3.95 2.10
CA LEU A 14 51.18 5.20 2.46
C LEU A 14 50.61 5.88 1.18
N THR A 15 49.52 6.65 1.39
CA THR A 15 49.01 7.84 0.67
C THR A 15 48.62 7.78 -0.82
N ALA A 16 47.31 7.91 -1.09
CA ALA A 16 46.75 8.97 -1.96
C ALA A 16 45.22 9.08 -1.77
N THR A 17 44.79 10.29 -1.37
CA THR A 17 43.47 10.94 -1.53
C THR A 17 42.28 10.10 -2.01
N ALA A 18 41.27 9.98 -1.14
CA ALA A 18 39.93 9.54 -1.50
C ALA A 18 39.25 10.59 -2.39
N SER A 19 38.82 10.18 -3.59
CA SER A 19 37.81 10.87 -4.39
C SER A 19 36.55 10.02 -4.36
N VAL A 20 35.48 10.63 -3.88
CA VAL A 20 34.11 10.10 -3.78
C VAL A 20 33.65 9.61 -5.16
N THR A 21 33.24 8.35 -5.24
CA THR A 21 32.44 7.82 -6.34
C THR A 21 31.22 7.15 -5.72
N SER A 22 30.10 7.86 -5.83
CA SER A 22 28.73 7.40 -5.57
C SER A 22 28.40 6.22 -6.49
N GLN A 23 28.11 5.06 -5.91
CA GLN A 23 27.41 3.98 -6.59
C GLN A 23 25.91 4.26 -6.44
N SER A 24 25.22 4.41 -7.57
CA SER A 24 23.77 4.57 -7.66
C SER A 24 23.11 3.20 -7.60
N THR A 25 22.12 3.06 -6.72
CA THR A 25 21.15 1.97 -6.68
C THR A 25 19.81 2.43 -7.28
N SER A 26 19.08 1.49 -7.85
CA SER A 26 18.15 1.68 -8.96
C SER A 26 16.70 1.98 -8.57
N PRO A 27 16.07 2.94 -9.27
CA PRO A 27 14.63 3.08 -9.47
C PRO A 27 13.81 1.84 -9.86
N ILE A 28 13.19 1.06 -8.97
CA ILE A 28 12.10 0.16 -9.43
C ILE A 28 10.89 1.05 -9.71
N ILE A 29 10.59 1.32 -10.99
CA ILE A 29 9.39 2.06 -11.35
C ILE A 29 8.65 1.48 -12.55
N GLN A 30 7.38 1.26 -12.29
CA GLN A 30 6.24 0.84 -13.11
C GLN A 30 6.02 1.64 -14.44
N PRO A 31 5.44 1.08 -15.55
CA PRO A 31 5.43 1.61 -16.96
C PRO A 31 4.12 2.34 -17.50
N LYS A 32 4.25 3.37 -18.39
CA LYS A 32 3.48 4.45 -19.15
C LYS A 32 4.03 5.22 -20.39
N ILE A 33 3.24 5.57 -21.37
CA ILE A 33 3.71 5.98 -22.69
C ILE A 33 4.50 7.31 -22.84
N VAL A 34 5.81 7.24 -23.15
CA VAL A 34 6.63 8.33 -23.69
C VAL A 34 6.57 8.39 -25.21
N GLY A 35 6.59 9.60 -25.78
CA GLY A 35 6.64 9.84 -27.23
C GLY A 35 5.43 9.31 -28.02
N GLY A 36 4.35 8.99 -27.30
CA GLY A 36 3.04 8.69 -27.86
C GLY A 36 2.33 9.93 -28.38
N GLU A 37 1.38 9.72 -29.28
CA GLU A 37 0.48 10.76 -29.77
C GLU A 37 -0.80 10.77 -28.93
N LEU A 38 -1.52 11.89 -28.95
CA LEU A 38 -2.86 11.98 -28.37
C LEU A 38 -3.75 10.94 -29.06
N ALA A 39 -4.41 10.08 -28.28
CA ALA A 39 -5.35 9.11 -28.82
C ALA A 39 -6.61 9.83 -29.32
N ASP A 40 -7.20 9.32 -30.40
CA ASP A 40 -8.48 9.80 -30.88
C ASP A 40 -9.61 9.40 -29.92
N LYS A 41 -10.48 10.35 -29.58
CA LYS A 41 -11.58 10.13 -28.63
C LYS A 41 -12.55 9.10 -29.19
N GLY A 42 -12.67 7.96 -28.50
CA GLY A 42 -13.60 6.87 -28.82
C GLY A 42 -12.95 5.64 -29.44
N ASP A 43 -11.65 5.67 -29.76
CA ASP A 43 -10.94 4.52 -30.33
C ASP A 43 -10.75 3.38 -29.32
N TRP A 44 -10.69 3.72 -28.03
CA TRP A 44 -10.35 2.81 -26.94
C TRP A 44 -11.44 2.72 -25.87
N PRO A 45 -12.68 2.31 -26.22
CA PRO A 45 -13.81 2.35 -25.28
C PRO A 45 -13.65 1.41 -24.08
N TRP A 46 -12.83 0.38 -24.16
CA TRP A 46 -12.54 -0.52 -23.03
C TRP A 46 -11.45 0.00 -22.09
N MET A 47 -10.79 1.13 -22.39
CA MET A 47 -9.78 1.68 -21.50
C MET A 47 -10.41 2.06 -20.17
N ALA A 48 -9.79 1.64 -19.08
CA ALA A 48 -10.23 1.97 -17.74
C ALA A 48 -9.09 2.58 -16.93
N ALA A 49 -9.44 3.45 -15.98
CA ALA A 49 -8.49 4.05 -15.03
C ALA A 49 -8.81 3.57 -13.61
N LEU A 50 -7.77 3.18 -12.87
CA LEU A 50 -7.85 3.01 -11.43
C LEU A 50 -7.64 4.36 -10.77
N VAL A 51 -8.67 4.85 -10.09
CA VAL A 51 -8.74 6.25 -9.65
C VAL A 51 -9.10 6.39 -8.18
N PHE A 52 -8.60 7.46 -7.58
CA PHE A 52 -9.07 7.96 -6.29
C PHE A 52 -9.88 9.22 -6.50
N THR A 53 -11.13 9.23 -6.02
CA THR A 53 -12.00 10.40 -6.10
C THR A 53 -11.91 11.24 -4.83
N HIS A 54 -11.77 12.55 -4.98
CA HIS A 54 -11.71 13.49 -3.86
C HIS A 54 -12.50 14.76 -4.18
N ASN A 55 -12.92 15.50 -3.16
CA ASN A 55 -13.54 16.80 -3.39
C ASN A 55 -12.46 17.81 -3.75
N GLU A 56 -12.57 18.40 -4.94
CA GLU A 56 -11.63 19.41 -5.40
C GLU A 56 -11.94 20.76 -4.76
N VAL A 57 -10.91 21.44 -4.28
CA VAL A 57 -11.02 22.82 -3.81
C VAL A 57 -10.50 23.71 -4.93
N ILE A 58 -11.41 24.40 -5.62
CA ILE A 58 -11.01 25.30 -6.70
C ILE A 58 -10.40 26.56 -6.09
N THR A 59 -9.21 26.89 -6.57
CA THR A 59 -8.56 28.16 -6.23
C THR A 59 -8.41 29.05 -7.44
N SER A 60 -8.43 30.36 -7.21
CA SER A 60 -8.03 31.33 -8.22
C SER A 60 -7.18 32.41 -7.56
N LEU A 61 -6.07 32.76 -8.22
CA LEU A 61 -5.24 33.89 -7.87
C LEU A 61 -5.22 34.89 -9.03
N ASP A 62 -5.57 36.14 -8.74
CA ASP A 62 -5.38 37.28 -9.63
C ASP A 62 -4.55 38.34 -8.93
N VAL A 63 -3.48 38.83 -9.58
CA VAL A 63 -2.68 39.94 -9.08
C VAL A 63 -2.61 41.02 -10.15
N ALA A 64 -3.06 42.22 -9.81
CA ALA A 64 -3.13 43.36 -10.73
C ALA A 64 -3.87 43.07 -12.06
N GLY A 65 -4.88 42.18 -12.06
CA GLY A 65 -5.63 41.80 -13.25
C GLY A 65 -4.96 40.74 -14.14
N ILE A 66 -3.89 40.12 -13.66
CA ILE A 66 -3.25 38.96 -14.29
C ILE A 66 -3.62 37.73 -13.46
N SER A 67 -4.20 36.72 -14.11
CA SER A 67 -4.50 35.43 -13.48
C SER A 67 -3.28 34.52 -13.47
N TYR A 68 -3.02 33.92 -12.32
CA TYR A 68 -1.94 32.98 -12.08
C TYR A 68 -2.51 31.59 -11.81
N GLN A 69 -1.81 30.55 -12.24
CA GLN A 69 -2.15 29.19 -11.82
C GLN A 69 -1.88 29.05 -10.32
N SER A 70 -2.83 28.49 -9.59
CA SER A 70 -2.73 28.33 -8.16
C SER A 70 -3.35 27.01 -7.70
N THR A 71 -2.79 26.43 -6.65
CA THR A 71 -3.32 25.23 -5.99
C THR A 71 -3.63 25.53 -4.52
N PRO A 72 -4.65 24.89 -3.93
CA PRO A 72 -4.88 24.97 -2.49
C PRO A 72 -3.86 24.12 -1.73
N PHE A 73 -3.48 24.54 -0.52
CA PHE A 73 -2.90 23.61 0.44
C PHE A 73 -4.01 22.73 1.05
N SER A 74 -3.73 21.46 1.35
CA SER A 74 -4.65 20.63 2.14
C SER A 74 -4.90 21.29 3.50
N ASN A 75 -6.15 21.29 3.96
CA ASN A 75 -6.63 22.02 5.15
C ASN A 75 -6.54 23.57 5.06
N SER A 76 -6.33 24.14 3.88
CA SER A 76 -6.40 25.60 3.68
C SER A 76 -7.82 26.12 3.95
N PRO A 77 -7.99 27.18 4.76
CA PRO A 77 -9.29 27.79 4.99
C PRO A 77 -9.94 28.30 3.71
N THR A 78 -11.21 27.98 3.53
CA THR A 78 -12.00 28.49 2.40
C THR A 78 -12.32 29.96 2.59
N GLY A 79 -12.31 30.74 1.51
CA GLY A 79 -12.65 32.15 1.60
C GLY A 79 -12.15 32.96 0.41
N GLN A 80 -12.60 34.22 0.38
CA GLN A 80 -12.18 35.19 -0.62
C GLN A 80 -11.53 36.38 0.09
N VAL A 81 -10.35 36.76 -0.36
CA VAL A 81 -9.64 37.95 0.12
C VAL A 81 -9.17 38.80 -1.06
N SER A 82 -9.22 40.11 -0.87
CA SER A 82 -8.68 41.10 -1.79
C SER A 82 -7.88 42.12 -0.98
N ALA A 83 -6.56 42.06 -1.07
CA ALA A 83 -5.67 42.99 -0.37
C ALA A 83 -4.33 43.12 -1.08
N ASN A 84 -3.56 44.16 -0.73
CA ASN A 84 -2.27 44.38 -1.38
C ASN A 84 -1.23 43.36 -0.92
N LEU A 85 -0.33 42.98 -1.83
CA LEU A 85 0.79 42.09 -1.53
C LEU A 85 1.85 42.73 -0.63
N ILE A 86 2.42 41.93 0.25
CA ILE A 86 3.63 42.23 1.03
C ILE A 86 4.60 41.05 0.92
N ASP A 87 5.89 41.32 0.87
CA ASP A 87 6.93 40.27 0.91
C ASP A 87 7.24 39.90 2.35
N CYS A 88 7.10 38.63 2.68
CA CYS A 88 7.36 38.07 4.01
C CYS A 88 8.55 37.09 4.03
N GLY A 89 9.33 37.02 2.93
CA GLY A 89 10.49 36.13 2.84
C GLY A 89 10.12 34.66 3.09
N ILE A 90 10.88 33.98 3.93
CA ILE A 90 10.68 32.55 4.24
C ILE A 90 9.54 32.34 5.25
N GLY A 91 9.06 33.37 5.94
CA GLY A 91 7.99 33.23 6.95
C GLY A 91 8.42 32.46 8.21
N ASP A 92 9.72 32.44 8.51
CA ASP A 92 10.32 31.85 9.72
C ASP A 92 10.16 32.72 10.97
N GLY A 93 9.63 33.94 10.80
CA GLY A 93 9.19 34.84 11.87
C GLY A 93 7.97 35.67 11.46
N GLN A 94 7.47 36.48 12.38
CA GLN A 94 6.35 37.39 12.14
C GLN A 94 6.65 38.35 10.98
N CYS A 95 5.69 38.50 10.06
CA CYS A 95 5.84 39.38 8.91
C CYS A 95 5.44 40.82 9.29
N ASP A 96 6.44 41.63 9.64
CA ASP A 96 6.26 43.03 9.98
C ASP A 96 5.48 43.77 8.88
N SER A 97 4.40 44.46 9.24
CA SER A 97 3.50 45.20 8.31
C SER A 97 2.55 44.35 7.47
N ALA A 98 2.32 43.08 7.82
CA ALA A 98 1.32 42.24 7.15
C ALA A 98 -0.15 42.63 7.42
N THR A 99 -0.41 43.58 8.33
CA THR A 99 -1.77 43.99 8.70
C THR A 99 -2.60 44.41 7.47
N ASP A 100 -3.71 43.71 7.23
CA ASP A 100 -4.62 43.88 6.08
C ASP A 100 -3.92 43.69 4.72
N LYS A 101 -2.92 42.79 4.64
CA LYS A 101 -2.18 42.44 3.41
C LYS A 101 -2.26 40.94 3.11
N VAL A 102 -2.01 40.60 1.85
CA VAL A 102 -1.72 39.23 1.43
C VAL A 102 -0.21 39.01 1.51
N CYS A 103 0.23 38.04 2.31
CA CYS A 103 1.63 37.70 2.47
C CYS A 103 2.13 36.87 1.28
N LEU A 104 3.18 37.32 0.60
CA LEU A 104 3.93 36.51 -0.35
C LEU A 104 5.12 35.88 0.38
N ILE A 105 5.18 34.55 0.38
CA ILE A 105 6.12 33.77 1.20
C ILE A 105 6.86 32.77 0.30
N SER A 106 8.18 32.74 0.37
CA SER A 106 8.99 31.74 -0.33
C SER A 106 9.00 30.41 0.43
N ARG A 107 9.06 29.30 -0.31
CA ARG A 107 9.38 27.99 0.26
C ARG A 107 10.73 28.03 0.99
N GLY A 108 10.82 27.24 2.06
CA GLY A 108 12.04 26.98 2.84
C GLY A 108 11.77 25.82 3.79
N GLU A 109 12.74 25.50 4.66
CA GLU A 109 12.74 24.35 5.58
C GLU A 109 11.77 24.47 6.78
N ILE A 110 10.78 25.36 6.70
CA ILE A 110 9.81 25.63 7.77
C ILE A 110 8.45 25.13 7.32
N ASP A 111 7.70 24.50 8.23
CA ASP A 111 6.35 24.01 7.99
C ASP A 111 5.44 25.11 7.43
N PHE A 112 4.62 24.75 6.44
CA PHE A 112 3.70 25.70 5.81
C PHE A 112 2.72 26.32 6.80
N SER A 113 2.23 25.54 7.76
CA SER A 113 1.37 26.04 8.85
C SER A 113 2.01 27.18 9.63
N VAL A 114 3.28 27.02 10.03
CA VAL A 114 4.03 28.01 10.80
C VAL A 114 4.19 29.31 10.00
N LYS A 115 4.47 29.22 8.70
CA LYS A 115 4.56 30.39 7.81
C LYS A 115 3.24 31.18 7.79
N VAL A 116 2.12 30.47 7.67
CA VAL A 116 0.78 31.07 7.61
C VAL A 116 0.39 31.65 8.96
N ASP A 117 0.67 30.95 10.07
CA ASP A 117 0.43 31.45 11.43
C ASP A 117 1.23 32.73 11.71
N ASN A 118 2.47 32.81 11.22
CA ASN A 118 3.30 34.02 11.33
C ASN A 118 2.73 35.20 10.54
N CYS A 119 2.22 34.97 9.33
CA CYS A 119 1.51 35.97 8.54
C CYS A 119 0.23 36.44 9.26
N GLN A 120 -0.60 35.49 9.67
CA GLN A 120 -1.89 35.76 10.30
C GLN A 120 -1.74 36.47 11.66
N SER A 121 -0.80 36.04 12.49
CA SER A 121 -0.52 36.67 13.79
C SER A 121 -0.04 38.12 13.66
N SER A 122 0.46 38.50 12.48
CA SER A 122 0.86 39.87 12.13
C SER A 122 -0.30 40.68 11.48
N GLY A 123 -1.49 40.10 11.40
CA GLY A 123 -2.69 40.70 10.82
C GLY A 123 -2.85 40.50 9.31
N GLY A 124 -2.07 39.60 8.71
CA GLY A 124 -2.26 39.17 7.33
C GLY A 124 -3.65 38.57 7.12
N VAL A 125 -4.22 38.79 5.94
CA VAL A 125 -5.59 38.37 5.58
C VAL A 125 -5.63 37.26 4.52
N GLY A 126 -4.47 36.88 3.99
CA GLY A 126 -4.28 35.81 3.02
C GLY A 126 -2.80 35.53 2.81
N ALA A 127 -2.45 34.37 2.28
CA ALA A 127 -1.07 34.02 1.97
C ALA A 127 -0.92 33.34 0.60
N ILE A 128 0.18 33.66 -0.08
CA ILE A 128 0.62 33.04 -1.32
C ILE A 128 2.01 32.46 -1.03
N ILE A 129 2.15 31.14 -1.16
CA ILE A 129 3.42 30.46 -0.95
C ILE A 129 3.96 30.01 -2.32
N PHE A 130 5.17 30.44 -2.67
CA PHE A 130 5.78 30.07 -3.94
C PHE A 130 6.98 29.16 -3.76
N ASN A 131 7.17 28.23 -4.70
CA ASN A 131 8.32 27.33 -4.68
C ASN A 131 9.63 28.11 -4.86
N ASN A 132 10.69 27.74 -4.16
CA ASN A 132 12.02 28.35 -4.31
C ASN A 132 12.93 27.56 -5.26
N ALA A 133 12.44 26.44 -5.81
CA ALA A 133 13.02 25.63 -6.87
C ALA A 133 12.00 25.41 -7.99
N ALA A 134 12.45 25.00 -9.17
CA ALA A 134 11.56 24.82 -10.33
C ALA A 134 10.51 23.73 -10.06
N GLY A 135 9.29 23.94 -10.56
CA GLY A 135 8.16 23.03 -10.40
C GLY A 135 7.09 23.53 -9.43
N ASP A 136 5.98 22.80 -9.39
CA ASP A 136 4.84 23.12 -8.55
C ASP A 136 5.10 22.81 -7.08
N ILE A 137 4.27 23.39 -6.21
CA ILE A 137 4.30 23.21 -4.77
C ILE A 137 2.96 22.66 -4.32
N ASN A 138 2.99 21.45 -3.76
CA ASN A 138 1.86 20.81 -3.09
C ASN A 138 2.23 20.61 -1.62
N GLY A 139 1.25 20.71 -0.73
CA GLY A 139 1.49 20.55 0.70
C GLY A 139 0.21 20.61 1.53
N THR A 140 0.34 20.22 2.79
CA THR A 140 -0.72 20.33 3.80
C THR A 140 -0.36 21.39 4.83
N LEU A 141 -1.36 22.11 5.34
CA LEU A 141 -1.19 22.91 6.56
C LEU A 141 -1.27 22.02 7.82
N GLY A 142 -1.60 20.74 7.67
CA GLY A 142 -1.76 19.79 8.78
C GLY A 142 -3.15 19.84 9.41
N GLU A 143 -3.61 18.72 9.95
CA GLU A 143 -4.97 18.58 10.52
C GLU A 143 -5.21 19.45 11.76
N ASN A 144 -4.13 19.84 12.45
CA ASN A 144 -4.17 20.69 13.63
C ASN A 144 -4.02 22.19 13.30
N PHE A 145 -3.99 22.56 12.01
CA PHE A 145 -3.93 23.96 11.61
C PHE A 145 -5.20 24.70 12.04
N SER A 146 -5.01 25.84 12.73
CA SER A 146 -6.11 26.63 13.27
C SER A 146 -6.23 28.03 12.65
N GLY A 147 -5.42 28.33 11.63
CA GLY A 147 -5.54 29.57 10.89
C GLY A 147 -6.84 29.66 10.10
N ASN A 148 -7.23 30.89 9.77
CA ASN A 148 -8.50 31.21 9.12
C ASN A 148 -8.33 32.08 7.87
N ILE A 149 -7.09 32.31 7.43
CA ILE A 149 -6.80 33.03 6.19
C ILE A 149 -6.65 32.07 5.01
N PRO A 150 -7.15 32.40 3.82
CA PRO A 150 -6.98 31.57 2.63
C PRO A 150 -5.52 31.54 2.17
N VAL A 151 -5.04 30.35 1.84
CA VAL A 151 -3.66 30.10 1.41
C VAL A 151 -3.63 29.36 0.08
N VAL A 152 -2.89 29.91 -0.87
CA VAL A 152 -2.66 29.28 -2.19
C VAL A 152 -1.17 29.10 -2.46
N ALA A 153 -0.85 28.10 -3.26
CA ALA A 153 0.49 27.77 -3.71
C ALA A 153 0.66 28.15 -5.19
N ILE A 154 1.85 28.62 -5.58
CA ILE A 154 2.20 28.99 -6.97
C ILE A 154 3.61 28.55 -7.34
N SER A 155 3.89 28.51 -8.65
CA SER A 155 5.20 28.13 -9.19
C SER A 155 6.33 29.10 -8.79
N GLN A 156 7.58 28.65 -8.92
CA GLN A 156 8.75 29.50 -8.68
C GLN A 156 8.77 30.74 -9.59
N ASP A 157 8.47 30.57 -10.88
CA ASP A 157 8.51 31.64 -11.86
C ASP A 157 7.43 32.70 -11.60
N ASP A 158 6.23 32.25 -11.21
CA ASP A 158 5.15 33.15 -10.80
C ASP A 158 5.49 33.88 -9.51
N GLY A 159 6.05 33.19 -8.52
CA GLY A 159 6.54 33.81 -7.28
C GLY A 159 7.61 34.88 -7.53
N ALA A 160 8.60 34.57 -8.37
CA ALA A 160 9.62 35.52 -8.78
C ALA A 160 9.03 36.74 -9.52
N THR A 161 7.96 36.53 -10.29
CA THR A 161 7.20 37.61 -10.93
C THR A 161 6.48 38.47 -9.88
N LEU A 162 5.79 37.84 -8.92
CA LEU A 162 5.03 38.54 -7.88
C LEU A 162 5.92 39.34 -6.91
N LEU A 163 7.17 38.93 -6.69
CA LEU A 163 8.14 39.73 -5.92
C LEU A 163 8.41 41.10 -6.57
N ASN A 164 8.23 41.23 -7.88
CA ASN A 164 8.33 42.52 -8.58
C ASN A 164 7.01 43.32 -8.55
N MET A 165 5.95 42.77 -7.95
CA MET A 165 4.60 43.33 -7.90
C MET A 165 4.12 43.63 -6.48
N ILE A 166 5.02 43.61 -5.48
CA ILE A 166 4.69 43.96 -4.09
C ILE A 166 3.95 45.30 -4.01
N GLY A 167 2.90 45.34 -3.19
CA GLY A 167 1.97 46.46 -3.09
C GLY A 167 0.80 46.43 -4.07
N SER A 168 0.82 45.56 -5.08
CA SER A 168 -0.32 45.35 -6.00
C SER A 168 -1.46 44.63 -5.33
N LEU A 169 -2.69 44.87 -5.78
CA LEU A 169 -3.88 44.18 -5.29
C LEU A 169 -3.86 42.72 -5.73
N ALA A 170 -3.92 41.80 -4.77
CA ALA A 170 -4.08 40.37 -4.99
C ALA A 170 -5.47 39.92 -4.54
N ASN A 171 -6.12 39.13 -5.39
CA ASN A 171 -7.40 38.49 -5.16
C ASN A 171 -7.18 36.98 -5.05
N ILE A 172 -7.40 36.43 -3.87
CA ILE A 172 -7.40 34.98 -3.65
C ILE A 172 -8.84 34.55 -3.43
N ASN A 173 -9.26 33.48 -4.10
CA ASN A 173 -10.53 32.82 -3.86
C ASN A 173 -10.29 31.33 -3.73
N ILE A 174 -10.69 30.75 -2.60
CA ILE A 174 -10.67 29.32 -2.33
C ILE A 174 -12.12 28.91 -2.09
N ASN A 175 -12.71 28.25 -3.09
CA ASN A 175 -14.09 27.82 -3.04
C ASN A 175 -14.14 26.29 -2.99
N PRO A 176 -14.70 25.68 -1.94
CA PRO A 176 -15.02 24.26 -1.96
C PRO A 176 -16.22 24.09 -2.91
N GLN A 177 -15.97 23.98 -4.22
CA GLN A 177 -17.02 23.46 -5.08
C GLN A 177 -17.19 21.98 -4.78
N GLN A 178 -18.43 21.50 -4.84
CA GLN A 178 -18.76 20.07 -4.87
C GLN A 178 -18.42 19.47 -6.24
N GLN A 179 -17.22 19.71 -6.74
CA GLN A 179 -16.71 19.02 -7.91
C GLN A 179 -15.82 17.89 -7.42
N ILE A 180 -16.25 16.66 -7.68
CA ILE A 180 -15.42 15.49 -7.42
C ILE A 180 -14.35 15.52 -8.51
N ALA A 181 -13.07 15.52 -8.11
CA ALA A 181 -11.93 15.30 -8.98
C ALA A 181 -11.44 13.87 -8.83
N GLN A 182 -10.61 13.42 -9.77
CA GLN A 182 -9.95 12.13 -9.71
C GLN A 182 -8.46 12.25 -9.97
N SER A 183 -7.66 11.42 -9.31
CA SER A 183 -6.29 11.14 -9.71
C SER A 183 -6.20 9.67 -10.14
N ALA A 184 -5.51 9.40 -11.24
CA ALA A 184 -5.29 8.03 -11.72
C ALA A 184 -3.95 7.51 -11.23
N ASN A 185 -3.97 6.31 -10.64
CA ASN A 185 -2.75 5.61 -10.25
C ASN A 185 -2.27 4.69 -11.38
N CYS A 186 -3.16 3.78 -11.80
CA CYS A 186 -2.90 2.75 -12.79
C CYS A 186 -3.91 2.76 -13.93
N GLY A 187 -3.54 2.18 -15.06
CA GLY A 187 -4.44 1.79 -16.13
C GLY A 187 -5.11 0.43 -15.86
N ALA A 188 -6.16 0.15 -16.63
CA ALA A 188 -6.86 -1.12 -16.65
C ALA A 188 -7.61 -1.30 -17.97
N SER A 189 -8.19 -2.47 -18.18
CA SER A 189 -9.07 -2.73 -19.32
C SER A 189 -10.38 -3.40 -18.90
N PHE A 190 -11.49 -2.93 -19.44
CA PHE A 190 -12.79 -3.54 -19.22
C PHE A 190 -12.97 -4.76 -20.12
N ILE A 191 -13.15 -5.94 -19.51
CA ILE A 191 -13.30 -7.22 -20.21
C ILE A 191 -14.74 -7.73 -20.22
N GLY A 192 -15.69 -6.92 -19.75
CA GLY A 192 -17.13 -7.15 -19.89
C GLY A 192 -17.87 -7.38 -18.57
N GLU A 193 -19.19 -7.23 -18.63
CA GLU A 193 -20.10 -7.31 -17.47
C GLU A 193 -19.68 -6.39 -16.32
N LYS A 194 -18.93 -6.92 -15.36
CA LYS A 194 -18.46 -6.24 -14.14
C LYS A 194 -16.96 -6.47 -13.91
N TRP A 195 -16.25 -6.95 -14.94
CA TRP A 195 -14.88 -7.42 -14.83
C TRP A 195 -13.92 -6.46 -15.51
N VAL A 196 -12.89 -6.10 -14.75
CA VAL A 196 -11.80 -5.22 -15.19
C VAL A 196 -10.49 -5.95 -14.95
N LEU A 197 -9.58 -5.89 -15.92
CA LEU A 197 -8.28 -6.52 -15.90
C LEU A 197 -7.20 -5.46 -15.68
N THR A 198 -6.26 -5.74 -14.79
CA THR A 198 -5.15 -4.85 -14.45
C THR A 198 -3.93 -5.64 -13.96
N ALA A 199 -2.87 -4.97 -13.53
CA ALA A 199 -1.68 -5.58 -12.95
C ALA A 199 -1.91 -5.85 -11.45
N ALA A 200 -1.27 -6.88 -10.90
CA ALA A 200 -1.39 -7.20 -9.48
C ALA A 200 -0.75 -6.11 -8.62
N HIS A 201 0.42 -5.59 -9.00
CA HIS A 201 1.11 -4.54 -8.25
C HIS A 201 0.29 -3.23 -8.13
N CYS A 202 -0.69 -3.00 -9.02
CA CYS A 202 -1.56 -1.83 -8.96
C CYS A 202 -2.61 -1.90 -7.84
N VAL A 203 -2.86 -3.11 -7.36
CA VAL A 203 -3.96 -3.42 -6.44
C VAL A 203 -3.51 -4.21 -5.22
N ASP A 204 -2.20 -4.46 -5.11
CA ASP A 204 -1.59 -5.04 -3.92
C ASP A 204 -1.78 -4.07 -2.76
N ASP A 205 -2.25 -4.59 -1.63
CA ASP A 205 -2.67 -3.83 -0.44
C ASP A 205 -3.68 -2.69 -0.69
N ALA A 206 -4.36 -2.67 -1.84
CA ALA A 206 -5.29 -1.59 -2.17
C ALA A 206 -6.56 -1.61 -1.29
N ASN A 207 -6.89 -0.46 -0.71
CA ASN A 207 -8.15 -0.27 -0.01
C ASN A 207 -9.31 -0.04 -1.00
N ILE A 208 -10.13 -1.08 -1.23
CA ILE A 208 -11.28 -1.04 -2.15
C ILE A 208 -12.34 0.02 -1.82
N ASN A 209 -12.38 0.52 -0.58
CA ASN A 209 -13.31 1.59 -0.21
C ASN A 209 -12.89 2.93 -0.82
N LEU A 210 -11.57 3.14 -0.96
CA LEU A 210 -10.97 4.35 -1.51
C LEU A 210 -10.77 4.24 -3.03
N LEU A 211 -10.27 3.09 -3.49
CA LEU A 211 -10.02 2.85 -4.91
C LEU A 211 -11.32 2.67 -5.69
N LYS A 212 -11.39 3.27 -6.88
CA LYS A 212 -12.50 3.15 -7.83
C LYS A 212 -11.98 2.84 -9.23
N VAL A 213 -12.89 2.45 -10.12
CA VAL A 213 -12.58 2.22 -11.54
C VAL A 213 -13.43 3.12 -12.42
N ASN A 214 -12.82 3.85 -13.33
CA ASN A 214 -13.53 4.60 -14.36
C ASN A 214 -13.42 3.87 -15.70
N VAL A 215 -14.54 3.36 -16.22
CA VAL A 215 -14.61 2.55 -17.45
C VAL A 215 -14.93 3.44 -18.64
N GLY A 216 -14.19 3.28 -19.75
CA GLY A 216 -14.34 4.11 -20.94
C GLY A 216 -13.73 5.51 -20.78
N GLU A 217 -12.76 5.64 -19.88
CA GLU A 217 -12.11 6.91 -19.57
C GLU A 217 -11.22 7.39 -20.73
N TYR A 218 -11.25 8.70 -20.97
CA TYR A 218 -10.42 9.39 -21.96
C TYR A 218 -9.73 10.63 -21.38
N ASP A 219 -10.43 11.41 -20.54
CA ASP A 219 -9.97 12.69 -20.00
C ASP A 219 -10.14 12.67 -18.47
N LEU A 220 -9.02 12.45 -17.76
CA LEU A 220 -9.02 12.30 -16.31
C LEU A 220 -9.57 13.54 -15.58
N SER A 221 -9.63 14.70 -16.24
CA SER A 221 -10.19 15.93 -15.66
C SER A 221 -11.72 15.95 -15.57
N ASP A 222 -12.45 15.09 -16.30
CA ASP A 222 -13.92 15.07 -16.33
C ASP A 222 -14.58 13.75 -15.93
N GLY A 223 -13.77 12.76 -15.55
CA GLY A 223 -14.21 11.39 -15.29
C GLY A 223 -14.82 11.11 -13.91
N ALA A 224 -14.52 11.92 -12.89
CA ALA A 224 -14.66 11.48 -11.50
C ALA A 224 -16.07 11.02 -11.09
N ASN A 225 -17.11 11.59 -11.70
CA ASN A 225 -18.51 11.22 -11.45
C ASN A 225 -18.90 9.84 -12.03
N ASN A 226 -18.12 9.31 -12.96
CA ASN A 226 -18.35 8.01 -13.60
C ASN A 226 -17.65 6.85 -12.88
N ALA A 227 -16.81 7.16 -11.88
CA ALA A 227 -16.04 6.18 -11.13
C ALA A 227 -16.96 5.14 -10.43
N LYS A 228 -16.63 3.86 -10.61
CA LYS A 228 -17.38 2.70 -10.13
C LYS A 228 -16.72 2.11 -8.90
N ALA A 229 -17.55 1.69 -7.95
CA ALA A 229 -17.09 1.00 -6.76
C ALA A 229 -16.60 -0.42 -7.06
N ILE A 230 -15.55 -0.81 -6.35
CA ILE A 230 -14.96 -2.15 -6.41
C ILE A 230 -15.64 -3.01 -5.35
N LYS A 231 -16.15 -4.16 -5.77
CA LYS A 231 -16.68 -5.19 -4.87
C LYS A 231 -15.58 -6.09 -4.34
N ARG A 232 -14.64 -6.47 -5.21
CA ARG A 232 -13.56 -7.42 -4.88
C ARG A 232 -12.40 -7.32 -5.86
N ILE A 233 -11.21 -7.61 -5.38
CA ILE A 233 -9.99 -7.77 -6.19
C ILE A 233 -9.57 -9.23 -6.11
N TYR A 234 -9.14 -9.81 -7.23
CA TYR A 234 -8.55 -11.14 -7.34
C TYR A 234 -7.16 -10.99 -7.93
N MET A 235 -6.12 -11.10 -7.10
CA MET A 235 -4.74 -11.16 -7.59
C MET A 235 -4.38 -12.59 -7.95
N HIS A 236 -3.50 -12.77 -8.95
CA HIS A 236 -2.98 -14.09 -9.26
C HIS A 236 -2.28 -14.67 -8.02
N PRO A 237 -2.60 -15.89 -7.57
CA PRO A 237 -2.13 -16.39 -6.28
C PRO A 237 -0.64 -16.74 -6.24
N GLU A 238 0.00 -16.78 -7.42
CA GLU A 238 1.45 -16.93 -7.58
C GLU A 238 2.11 -15.62 -8.04
N TYR A 239 1.43 -14.48 -7.91
CA TYR A 239 2.07 -13.17 -8.03
C TYR A 239 3.22 -13.08 -7.02
N ASN A 240 4.37 -12.61 -7.49
CA ASN A 240 5.56 -12.46 -6.65
C ASN A 240 6.37 -11.25 -7.09
N GLU A 241 6.28 -10.18 -6.31
CA GLU A 241 7.01 -8.93 -6.48
C GLU A 241 8.53 -9.15 -6.44
N GLY A 242 9.04 -9.94 -5.48
CA GLY A 242 10.47 -10.24 -5.32
C GLY A 242 11.11 -11.03 -6.48
N SER A 243 10.32 -11.61 -7.37
CA SER A 243 10.80 -12.30 -8.58
C SER A 243 10.60 -11.49 -9.86
N ALA A 244 10.79 -10.16 -9.79
CA ALA A 244 10.59 -9.22 -10.89
C ALA A 244 9.15 -9.22 -11.43
N PHE A 245 8.17 -9.08 -10.53
CA PHE A 245 6.74 -8.98 -10.90
C PHE A 245 6.24 -10.19 -11.71
N ASN A 246 6.67 -11.40 -11.38
CA ASN A 246 6.17 -12.59 -12.06
C ASN A 246 4.68 -12.80 -11.74
N ASN A 247 3.90 -13.20 -12.75
CA ASN A 247 2.43 -13.35 -12.67
C ASN A 247 1.69 -12.06 -12.23
N ASP A 248 2.15 -10.90 -12.70
CA ASP A 248 1.59 -9.59 -12.41
C ASP A 248 0.26 -9.31 -13.15
N ILE A 249 -0.80 -9.92 -12.64
CA ILE A 249 -2.16 -9.82 -13.18
C ILE A 249 -3.19 -9.88 -12.04
N ALA A 250 -4.20 -9.01 -12.14
CA ALA A 250 -5.34 -8.99 -11.24
C ALA A 250 -6.66 -8.74 -11.98
N LEU A 251 -7.73 -9.27 -11.41
CA LEU A 251 -9.11 -9.02 -11.83
C LEU A 251 -9.83 -8.21 -10.75
N ILE A 252 -10.56 -7.19 -11.19
CA ILE A 252 -11.43 -6.40 -10.33
C ILE A 252 -12.88 -6.76 -10.67
N GLU A 253 -13.66 -7.15 -9.66
CA GLU A 253 -15.11 -7.26 -9.72
C GLU A 253 -15.72 -5.92 -9.28
N LEU A 254 -16.47 -5.28 -10.17
CA LEU A 254 -17.25 -4.07 -9.86
C LEU A 254 -18.52 -4.44 -9.08
N GLU A 255 -19.01 -3.52 -8.24
CA GLU A 255 -20.29 -3.70 -7.53
C GLU A 255 -21.48 -3.86 -8.48
N GLU A 256 -21.43 -3.18 -9.62
CA GLU A 256 -22.48 -3.16 -10.63
C GLU A 256 -21.92 -3.54 -12.00
N THR A 257 -22.78 -4.16 -12.82
CA THR A 257 -22.48 -4.40 -14.24
C THR A 257 -22.48 -3.09 -15.01
N VAL A 258 -21.54 -2.93 -15.95
CA VAL A 258 -21.41 -1.78 -16.82
C VAL A 258 -21.76 -2.18 -18.26
N ASP A 259 -22.70 -1.47 -18.87
CA ASP A 259 -23.03 -1.62 -20.29
C ASP A 259 -22.06 -0.77 -21.13
N HIS A 260 -20.88 -1.33 -21.41
CA HIS A 260 -19.81 -0.69 -22.17
C HIS A 260 -19.12 -1.71 -23.10
N PRO A 261 -18.54 -1.30 -24.25
CA PRO A 261 -17.70 -2.18 -25.05
C PRO A 261 -16.55 -2.79 -24.24
N ALA A 262 -16.35 -4.09 -24.41
CA ALA A 262 -15.32 -4.87 -23.73
C ALA A 262 -14.22 -5.31 -24.70
N ILE A 263 -12.99 -5.43 -24.21
CA ILE A 263 -11.87 -6.02 -24.95
C ILE A 263 -11.83 -7.54 -24.76
N SER A 264 -11.39 -8.26 -25.79
CA SER A 264 -11.11 -9.70 -25.70
C SER A 264 -9.62 -9.96 -25.57
N LEU A 265 -9.25 -11.07 -24.93
CA LEU A 265 -7.87 -11.48 -24.75
C LEU A 265 -7.39 -12.33 -25.94
N VAL A 266 -6.12 -12.19 -26.32
CA VAL A 266 -5.47 -13.05 -27.31
C VAL A 266 -5.08 -14.37 -26.66
N ASP A 267 -5.30 -15.50 -27.34
CA ASP A 267 -4.87 -16.80 -26.86
C ASP A 267 -3.34 -16.96 -26.89
N LEU A 268 -2.82 -17.92 -26.12
CA LEU A 268 -1.37 -18.11 -25.96
C LEU A 268 -0.64 -18.47 -27.27
N ASP A 269 -1.25 -19.28 -28.13
CA ASP A 269 -0.63 -19.73 -29.37
C ASP A 269 -0.50 -18.58 -30.37
N THR A 270 -1.56 -17.80 -30.54
CA THR A 270 -1.56 -16.58 -31.34
C THR A 270 -0.57 -15.56 -30.79
N THR A 271 -0.55 -15.37 -29.47
CA THR A 271 0.40 -14.48 -28.78
C THR A 271 1.86 -14.86 -29.11
N ASN A 272 2.18 -16.16 -29.06
CA ASN A 272 3.52 -16.65 -29.38
C ASN A 272 3.90 -16.44 -30.85
N GLN A 273 2.97 -16.66 -31.77
CA GLN A 273 3.21 -16.43 -33.21
C GLN A 273 3.46 -14.94 -33.52
N LEU A 274 2.67 -14.04 -32.92
CA LEU A 274 2.81 -12.60 -33.11
C LEU A 274 4.14 -12.07 -32.55
N ALA A 275 4.57 -12.59 -31.40
CA ALA A 275 5.85 -12.25 -30.79
C ALA A 275 7.05 -12.71 -31.64
N LEU A 276 7.00 -13.93 -32.21
CA LEU A 276 8.01 -14.44 -33.13
C LEU A 276 8.09 -13.65 -34.44
N ALA A 277 6.97 -13.07 -34.85
CA ALA A 277 6.89 -12.23 -36.05
C ALA A 277 7.26 -10.76 -35.81
N ASN A 278 7.61 -10.38 -34.56
CA ASN A 278 7.84 -8.99 -34.16
C ASN A 278 6.68 -8.07 -34.59
N SER A 279 5.44 -8.56 -34.38
CA SER A 279 4.24 -7.86 -34.83
C SER A 279 4.07 -6.52 -34.11
N MET A 280 3.50 -5.55 -34.82
CA MET A 280 3.18 -4.24 -34.24
C MET A 280 2.03 -4.35 -33.25
N VAL A 281 2.16 -3.62 -32.15
CA VAL A 281 1.22 -3.54 -31.05
C VAL A 281 1.08 -2.10 -30.60
N THR A 282 -0.03 -1.78 -29.92
CA THR A 282 -0.33 -0.45 -29.42
C THR A 282 -0.52 -0.53 -27.92
N VAL A 283 0.23 0.25 -27.16
CA VAL A 283 -0.07 0.49 -25.74
C VAL A 283 -0.79 1.83 -25.64
N ILE A 284 -1.69 1.96 -24.67
CA ILE A 284 -2.48 3.19 -24.42
C ILE A 284 -2.49 3.56 -22.93
N GLY A 285 -2.57 4.85 -22.62
CA GLY A 285 -2.76 5.33 -21.25
C GLY A 285 -2.35 6.81 -21.00
N TRP A 286 -2.14 7.17 -19.74
CA TRP A 286 -2.03 8.57 -19.24
C TRP A 286 -0.64 8.90 -18.71
N GLY A 287 0.36 8.67 -19.56
CA GLY A 287 1.78 8.59 -19.23
C GLY A 287 2.51 9.81 -18.83
N ASN A 288 3.44 9.68 -17.88
CA ASN A 288 4.62 10.53 -17.89
C ASN A 288 5.18 10.57 -19.32
N GLN A 289 5.29 11.78 -19.86
CA GLN A 289 5.63 12.00 -21.26
C GLN A 289 7.14 12.22 -21.48
N THR A 290 7.93 12.17 -20.42
CA THR A 290 9.37 12.45 -20.43
C THR A 290 10.16 11.15 -20.26
N ALA A 291 10.99 10.82 -21.25
CA ALA A 291 11.91 9.67 -21.22
C ALA A 291 13.01 9.87 -20.18
N TYR A 292 13.54 8.77 -19.62
CA TYR A 292 14.77 8.79 -18.84
C TYR A 292 15.43 7.40 -18.82
N GLY A 293 16.75 7.36 -18.70
CA GLY A 293 17.54 6.12 -18.62
C GLY A 293 17.67 5.56 -17.18
N PRO A 294 18.23 4.35 -17.01
CA PRO A 294 18.40 3.71 -15.70
C PRO A 294 19.23 4.49 -14.67
N ASN A 295 20.14 5.35 -15.13
CA ASN A 295 21.01 6.15 -14.27
C ASN A 295 20.62 7.65 -14.24
N GLU A 296 19.44 7.97 -14.77
CA GLU A 296 18.92 9.34 -14.79
C GLU A 296 17.87 9.48 -13.68
N ALA A 297 17.87 10.64 -13.00
CA ALA A 297 16.84 10.93 -12.02
C ALA A 297 15.47 10.97 -12.72
N THR A 298 14.47 10.37 -12.08
CA THR A 298 13.10 10.39 -12.59
C THR A 298 12.65 11.84 -12.79
N PRO A 299 12.18 12.21 -13.99
CA PRO A 299 11.73 13.56 -14.26
C PRO A 299 10.47 13.88 -13.46
N ALA A 300 10.12 15.17 -13.36
CA ALA A 300 8.87 15.59 -12.72
C ALA A 300 7.66 14.90 -13.36
N ASN A 301 6.59 14.70 -12.57
CA ASN A 301 5.35 14.14 -13.07
C ASN A 301 4.81 15.01 -14.22
N THR A 302 4.61 14.38 -15.38
CA THR A 302 4.13 15.00 -16.62
C THR A 302 2.93 14.24 -17.19
N GLN A 303 2.18 13.53 -16.34
CA GLN A 303 1.00 12.78 -16.74
C GLN A 303 -0.04 13.73 -17.39
N PRO A 304 -0.49 13.43 -18.62
CA PRO A 304 -1.55 14.18 -19.27
C PRO A 304 -2.91 13.74 -18.74
N ASP A 305 -3.88 14.65 -18.72
CA ASP A 305 -5.27 14.28 -18.44
C ASP A 305 -5.87 13.43 -19.58
N LYS A 306 -5.42 13.66 -20.82
CA LYS A 306 -5.95 12.99 -22.00
C LYS A 306 -5.17 11.75 -22.38
N LEU A 307 -5.90 10.73 -22.82
CA LEU A 307 -5.36 9.44 -23.23
C LEU A 307 -4.38 9.57 -24.41
N HIS A 308 -3.23 8.92 -24.29
CA HIS A 308 -2.22 8.82 -25.34
C HIS A 308 -2.04 7.38 -25.81
N GLN A 309 -1.43 7.21 -26.97
CA GLN A 309 -1.14 5.92 -27.57
C GLN A 309 0.24 5.88 -28.21
N VAL A 310 0.87 4.71 -28.22
CA VAL A 310 2.10 4.49 -28.99
C VAL A 310 2.17 3.10 -29.59
N GLU A 311 2.74 3.04 -30.79
CA GLU A 311 2.99 1.79 -31.50
C GLU A 311 4.38 1.25 -31.16
N LEU A 312 4.45 -0.03 -30.80
CA LEU A 312 5.65 -0.76 -30.43
C LEU A 312 5.74 -2.07 -31.23
N SER A 313 6.92 -2.68 -31.27
CA SER A 313 7.17 -4.00 -31.83
C SER A 313 7.29 -5.02 -30.70
N LEU A 314 6.57 -6.15 -30.82
CA LEU A 314 6.75 -7.27 -29.90
C LEU A 314 8.15 -7.88 -30.02
N LEU A 315 8.58 -8.54 -28.94
CA LEU A 315 9.74 -9.41 -28.89
C LEU A 315 9.34 -10.81 -28.44
N SER A 316 9.95 -11.83 -29.04
CA SER A 316 9.97 -13.16 -28.43
C SER A 316 10.75 -13.13 -27.12
N ASN A 317 10.44 -14.05 -26.19
CA ASN A 317 11.14 -14.11 -24.90
C ASN A 317 12.66 -14.30 -25.08
N THR A 318 13.10 -15.02 -26.11
CA THR A 318 14.53 -15.15 -26.43
C THR A 318 15.14 -13.81 -26.80
N GLN A 319 14.51 -13.06 -27.72
CA GLN A 319 14.98 -11.73 -28.11
C GLN A 319 15.01 -10.77 -26.92
N CYS A 320 13.96 -10.78 -26.09
CA CYS A 320 13.91 -9.95 -24.89
C CYS A 320 15.02 -10.29 -23.90
N LYS A 321 15.25 -11.58 -23.61
CA LYS A 321 16.34 -12.03 -22.75
C LYS A 321 17.71 -11.63 -23.27
N ASP A 322 17.96 -11.85 -24.56
CA ASP A 322 19.26 -11.52 -25.17
C ASP A 322 19.52 -10.01 -25.11
N LYS A 323 18.48 -9.20 -25.34
CA LYS A 323 18.58 -7.74 -25.26
C LYS A 323 18.83 -7.26 -23.84
N LEU A 324 18.08 -7.76 -22.85
CA LEU A 324 18.28 -7.42 -21.44
C LEU A 324 19.65 -7.88 -20.93
N VAL A 325 20.13 -9.06 -21.34
CA VAL A 325 21.49 -9.52 -20.99
C VAL A 325 22.53 -8.52 -21.45
N GLN A 326 22.41 -8.04 -22.69
CA GLN A 326 23.33 -7.03 -23.22
C GLN A 326 23.21 -5.72 -22.43
N ALA A 327 21.98 -5.22 -22.23
CA ALA A 327 21.73 -3.94 -21.58
C ALA A 327 22.24 -3.92 -20.12
N TYR A 328 21.93 -4.94 -19.32
CA TYR A 328 22.45 -5.07 -17.95
C TYR A 328 23.98 -5.24 -17.92
N SER A 329 24.54 -6.00 -18.86
CA SER A 329 25.99 -6.20 -18.90
C SER A 329 26.74 -4.92 -19.21
N ASP A 330 26.18 -4.09 -20.08
CA ASP A 330 26.72 -2.78 -20.41
C ASP A 330 26.53 -1.77 -19.26
N LEU A 331 25.41 -1.85 -18.55
CA LEU A 331 25.09 -0.98 -17.41
C LEU A 331 26.02 -1.23 -16.21
N ASP A 332 26.18 -2.49 -15.81
CA ASP A 332 26.86 -2.84 -14.55
C ASP A 332 28.33 -3.23 -14.76
N GLY A 333 28.76 -3.44 -16.01
CA GLY A 333 30.09 -3.94 -16.33
C GLY A 333 30.34 -5.40 -15.91
N ILE A 334 29.28 -6.17 -15.67
CA ILE A 334 29.32 -7.59 -15.29
C ILE A 334 28.60 -8.41 -16.36
N ASN A 335 29.08 -9.61 -16.69
CA ASN A 335 28.41 -10.45 -17.68
C ASN A 335 27.18 -11.14 -17.07
N TYR A 336 25.99 -10.75 -17.55
CA TYR A 336 24.73 -11.42 -17.24
C TYR A 336 24.48 -12.62 -18.16
N THR A 337 23.64 -13.54 -17.69
CA THR A 337 23.11 -14.68 -18.45
C THR A 337 21.60 -14.57 -18.61
N THR A 338 21.03 -15.29 -19.58
CA THR A 338 19.58 -15.24 -19.85
C THR A 338 18.72 -15.73 -18.69
N GLN A 339 19.31 -16.46 -17.72
CA GLN A 339 18.65 -16.88 -16.48
C GLN A 339 18.62 -15.79 -15.42
N GLN A 340 19.51 -14.79 -15.51
CA GLN A 340 19.64 -13.73 -14.51
C GLN A 340 18.77 -12.50 -14.78
N VAL A 341 18.19 -12.39 -15.99
CA VAL A 341 17.38 -11.21 -16.39
C VAL A 341 15.88 -11.36 -16.11
N GLY A 342 15.46 -12.41 -15.40
CA GLY A 342 14.11 -12.52 -14.83
C GLY A 342 12.95 -12.81 -15.79
N ILE A 343 13.11 -12.81 -17.11
CA ILE A 343 11.99 -13.00 -18.04
C ILE A 343 11.43 -14.44 -18.01
N THR A 344 10.16 -14.58 -17.64
CA THR A 344 9.43 -15.86 -17.58
C THR A 344 8.46 -16.04 -18.76
N ASP A 345 7.82 -17.21 -18.86
CA ASP A 345 6.76 -17.46 -19.86
C ASP A 345 5.45 -16.69 -19.57
N SER A 346 5.30 -16.19 -18.35
CA SER A 346 4.21 -15.31 -17.92
C SER A 346 4.40 -13.87 -18.40
N MET A 347 5.54 -13.54 -18.98
CA MET A 347 5.90 -12.21 -19.46
C MET A 347 6.00 -12.16 -20.99
N ILE A 348 5.80 -10.98 -21.56
CA ILE A 348 6.04 -10.65 -22.97
C ILE A 348 6.65 -9.25 -23.02
N CYS A 349 7.54 -8.99 -23.98
CA CYS A 349 8.20 -7.69 -24.09
C CYS A 349 7.82 -6.98 -25.39
N ALA A 350 7.85 -5.65 -25.36
CA ALA A 350 7.69 -4.81 -26.54
C ALA A 350 8.68 -3.64 -26.50
N GLU A 351 9.03 -3.11 -27.66
CA GLU A 351 9.96 -1.99 -27.76
C GLU A 351 9.60 -1.06 -28.91
N PHE A 352 10.03 0.20 -28.80
CA PHE A 352 10.18 1.03 -29.97
C PHE A 352 11.61 0.94 -30.50
N ILE A 353 11.77 0.65 -31.79
CA ILE A 353 13.09 0.52 -32.41
C ILE A 353 13.81 1.88 -32.34
N GLY A 354 14.87 1.95 -31.53
CA GLY A 354 15.67 3.15 -31.32
C GLY A 354 15.34 3.95 -30.05
N GLY A 355 14.37 3.51 -29.24
CA GLY A 355 13.98 4.16 -27.99
C GLY A 355 13.25 5.50 -28.18
N GLY A 356 13.04 6.22 -27.07
CA GLY A 356 12.28 7.47 -27.03
C GLY A 356 10.77 7.30 -27.16
N LYS A 357 10.29 6.06 -27.25
CA LYS A 357 8.89 5.66 -27.16
C LYS A 357 8.75 4.32 -26.45
N GLY A 358 7.69 4.16 -25.67
CA GLY A 358 7.51 3.00 -24.79
C GLY A 358 6.82 3.44 -23.52
N SER A 359 6.78 2.60 -22.51
CA SER A 359 6.10 2.83 -21.24
C SER A 359 7.06 3.29 -20.07
N CYS A 360 6.60 4.16 -19.16
CA CYS A 360 7.04 5.09 -18.06
C CYS A 360 6.07 5.22 -16.81
N GLN A 361 5.88 6.31 -16.08
CA GLN A 361 5.15 6.19 -14.77
C GLN A 361 3.61 6.26 -14.80
N GLY A 362 2.92 5.19 -14.31
CA GLY A 362 1.45 5.01 -14.12
C GLY A 362 0.53 4.14 -15.05
N ASP A 363 0.94 3.45 -16.13
CA ASP A 363 0.09 2.82 -17.22
C ASP A 363 0.10 1.35 -16.92
N SER A 364 0.92 0.92 -15.97
CA SER A 364 0.75 -0.19 -15.08
C SER A 364 -0.69 -0.59 -15.01
N GLY A 365 -0.92 -1.85 -15.38
CA GLY A 365 -2.25 -2.42 -15.49
C GLY A 365 -3.02 -2.11 -16.78
N GLY A 366 -2.62 -1.09 -17.52
CA GLY A 366 -3.14 -0.70 -18.83
C GLY A 366 -2.83 -1.73 -19.92
N PRO A 367 -3.58 -1.70 -21.03
CA PRO A 367 -3.53 -2.76 -22.02
C PRO A 367 -2.44 -2.54 -23.08
N LEU A 368 -1.75 -3.64 -23.43
CA LEU A 368 -1.02 -3.79 -24.69
C LEU A 368 -1.95 -4.49 -25.70
N LEU A 369 -2.22 -3.82 -26.80
CA LEU A 369 -3.25 -4.16 -27.78
C LEU A 369 -2.65 -4.59 -29.11
N VAL A 370 -3.30 -5.50 -29.80
CA VAL A 370 -2.98 -5.91 -31.17
C VAL A 370 -4.25 -5.94 -32.01
N ASN A 371 -4.14 -5.46 -33.25
CA ASN A 371 -5.23 -5.55 -34.21
C ASN A 371 -5.08 -6.85 -35.01
N THR A 372 -5.94 -7.83 -34.74
CA THR A 372 -5.96 -9.10 -35.46
C THR A 372 -7.02 -9.10 -36.54
N ASN A 373 -7.15 -10.21 -37.27
CA ASN A 373 -8.27 -10.40 -38.21
C ASN A 373 -9.65 -10.44 -37.53
N GLN A 374 -9.69 -10.46 -36.18
CA GLN A 374 -10.91 -10.45 -35.36
C GLN A 374 -11.18 -9.07 -34.73
N GLY A 375 -10.35 -8.06 -35.03
CA GLY A 375 -10.39 -6.73 -34.42
C GLY A 375 -9.33 -6.54 -33.34
N TRP A 376 -9.48 -5.48 -32.54
CA TRP A 376 -8.58 -5.20 -31.43
C TRP A 376 -8.74 -6.25 -30.32
N GLN A 377 -7.61 -6.72 -29.81
CA GLN A 377 -7.53 -7.68 -28.71
C GLN A 377 -6.35 -7.31 -27.80
N GLN A 378 -6.42 -7.70 -26.53
CA GLN A 378 -5.36 -7.45 -25.56
C GLN A 378 -4.39 -8.64 -25.45
N ILE A 379 -3.11 -8.36 -25.69
CA ILE A 379 -2.02 -9.35 -25.68
C ILE A 379 -1.12 -9.22 -24.44
N GLY A 380 -1.16 -8.08 -23.76
CA GLY A 380 -0.38 -7.83 -22.56
C GLY A 380 -1.01 -6.83 -21.60
N ILE A 381 -0.47 -6.80 -20.39
CA ILE A 381 -0.77 -5.83 -19.33
C ILE A 381 0.56 -5.16 -18.96
N VAL A 382 0.60 -3.84 -18.97
CA VAL A 382 1.80 -3.07 -18.63
C VAL A 382 2.26 -3.42 -17.20
N SER A 383 3.52 -3.85 -17.03
CA SER A 383 4.02 -4.43 -15.76
C SER A 383 5.23 -3.69 -15.19
N TYR A 384 6.40 -3.73 -15.84
CA TYR A 384 7.59 -3.00 -15.40
C TYR A 384 8.56 -2.66 -16.55
N GLY A 385 9.51 -1.76 -16.29
CA GLY A 385 10.55 -1.32 -17.22
C GLY A 385 11.79 -0.84 -16.46
N ILE A 386 12.88 -0.59 -17.18
CA ILE A 386 14.14 -0.08 -16.61
C ILE A 386 14.49 1.22 -17.28
N GLY A 387 14.46 2.30 -16.51
CA GLY A 387 14.22 3.61 -17.10
C GLY A 387 12.86 3.62 -17.80
N CYS A 388 12.72 4.48 -18.79
CA CYS A 388 11.47 4.73 -19.46
C CYS A 388 11.71 5.10 -20.92
N ALA A 389 11.18 4.27 -21.82
CA ALA A 389 11.42 4.36 -23.25
C ALA A 389 12.92 4.37 -23.64
N ASP A 390 13.77 3.69 -22.86
CA ASP A 390 15.18 3.55 -23.17
C ASP A 390 15.40 2.62 -24.38
N ALA A 391 16.38 2.93 -25.22
CA ALA A 391 16.62 2.13 -26.43
C ALA A 391 17.18 0.72 -26.13
N ALA A 392 17.90 0.56 -25.03
CA ALA A 392 18.55 -0.69 -24.62
C ALA A 392 17.60 -1.58 -23.81
N PHE A 393 16.65 -1.01 -23.07
CA PHE A 393 15.74 -1.75 -22.18
C PHE A 393 14.32 -1.82 -22.78
N PRO A 394 13.86 -3.00 -23.24
CA PRO A 394 12.48 -3.18 -23.67
C PRO A 394 11.53 -3.15 -22.47
N ASP A 395 10.27 -2.76 -22.72
CA ASP A 395 9.22 -2.78 -21.71
C ASP A 395 8.70 -4.21 -21.51
N VAL A 396 8.35 -4.55 -20.26
CA VAL A 396 7.84 -5.86 -19.88
C VAL A 396 6.36 -5.79 -19.50
N TYR A 397 5.61 -6.76 -20.00
CA TYR A 397 4.16 -6.88 -19.84
C TYR A 397 3.80 -8.27 -19.34
N ALA A 398 2.77 -8.41 -18.51
CA ALA A 398 2.19 -9.71 -18.22
C ALA A 398 1.47 -10.25 -19.46
N ARG A 399 1.75 -11.51 -19.84
CA ARG A 399 1.27 -12.16 -21.06
C ARG A 399 -0.17 -12.66 -20.89
N THR A 400 -1.18 -11.90 -21.32
CA THR A 400 -2.61 -12.23 -21.08
C THR A 400 -3.00 -13.63 -21.55
N GLY A 401 -2.50 -14.09 -22.69
CA GLY A 401 -2.77 -15.42 -23.22
C GLY A 401 -2.40 -16.56 -22.26
N LYS A 402 -1.42 -16.34 -21.36
CA LYS A 402 -1.00 -17.31 -20.34
C LYS A 402 -2.01 -17.48 -19.21
N PHE A 403 -2.89 -16.51 -19.01
CA PHE A 403 -3.80 -16.41 -17.86
C PHE A 403 -5.28 -16.56 -18.24
N THR A 404 -5.59 -16.91 -19.49
CA THR A 404 -6.97 -17.05 -19.98
C THR A 404 -7.79 -18.05 -19.16
N ASP A 405 -7.20 -19.18 -18.76
CA ASP A 405 -7.84 -20.16 -17.88
C ASP A 405 -8.17 -19.56 -16.50
N TRP A 406 -7.19 -18.92 -15.85
CA TRP A 406 -7.37 -18.25 -14.55
C TRP A 406 -8.45 -17.15 -14.61
N VAL A 407 -8.48 -16.36 -15.68
CA VAL A 407 -9.53 -15.36 -15.91
C VAL A 407 -10.89 -16.04 -16.05
N ASN A 408 -10.99 -17.13 -16.81
CA ASN A 408 -12.25 -17.84 -17.03
C ASN A 408 -12.77 -18.54 -15.76
N GLU A 409 -11.89 -19.15 -14.97
CA GLU A 409 -12.21 -19.75 -13.67
C GLU A 409 -12.92 -18.76 -12.74
N ILE A 410 -12.49 -17.50 -12.75
CA ILE A 410 -13.07 -16.45 -11.91
C ILE A 410 -14.32 -15.86 -12.57
N THR A 411 -14.23 -15.43 -13.82
CA THR A 411 -15.27 -14.63 -14.48
C THR A 411 -16.49 -15.44 -14.95
N THR A 412 -16.30 -16.74 -15.22
CA THR A 412 -17.35 -17.64 -15.74
C THR A 412 -17.50 -18.94 -14.95
N GLY A 413 -16.65 -19.17 -13.95
CA GLY A 413 -16.59 -20.40 -13.16
C GLY A 413 -16.97 -20.23 -11.70
N ILE A 414 -16.36 -21.05 -10.84
CA ILE A 414 -16.45 -20.93 -9.38
C ILE A 414 -15.23 -20.17 -8.87
N ALA A 415 -15.49 -18.95 -8.39
CA ALA A 415 -14.48 -18.07 -7.81
C ALA A 415 -14.53 -18.15 -6.28
N ILE A 416 -13.43 -18.56 -5.66
CA ILE A 416 -13.19 -18.35 -4.23
C ILE A 416 -12.51 -17.00 -4.05
N GLU A 417 -12.83 -16.30 -2.97
CA GLU A 417 -12.12 -15.08 -2.57
C GLU A 417 -10.58 -15.25 -2.53
N PRO A 418 -9.83 -14.14 -2.60
CA PRO A 418 -8.38 -14.16 -2.59
C PRO A 418 -7.79 -14.91 -1.40
N SER A 419 -6.50 -15.21 -1.51
CA SER A 419 -5.72 -15.81 -0.44
C SER A 419 -5.85 -15.00 0.86
N TYR A 420 -5.94 -15.69 2.00
CA TYR A 420 -6.07 -15.06 3.31
C TYR A 420 -4.91 -15.47 4.22
N ASP A 421 -4.25 -14.48 4.82
CA ASP A 421 -3.21 -14.71 5.82
C ASP A 421 -3.76 -14.46 7.24
N PHE A 422 -3.64 -15.46 8.11
CA PHE A 422 -3.93 -15.33 9.54
C PHE A 422 -2.82 -14.58 10.30
N ALA A 423 -1.81 -14.11 9.58
CA ALA A 423 -0.63 -13.41 10.08
C ALA A 423 0.04 -14.23 11.20
N ILE A 424 0.54 -13.53 12.22
CA ILE A 424 1.22 -14.15 13.35
C ILE A 424 0.17 -14.54 14.40
N THR A 425 0.15 -15.82 14.76
CA THR A 425 -0.81 -16.41 15.69
C THR A 425 -0.07 -17.05 16.88
N PRO A 426 -0.40 -16.74 18.14
CA PRO A 426 0.25 -17.35 19.30
C PRO A 426 -0.11 -18.83 19.44
N GLU A 427 0.84 -19.65 19.89
CA GLU A 427 0.63 -21.08 20.13
C GLU A 427 -0.60 -21.34 21.02
N ASN A 428 -1.36 -22.39 20.71
CA ASN A 428 -2.58 -22.79 21.40
C ASN A 428 -3.75 -21.79 21.30
N SER A 429 -3.65 -20.81 20.39
CA SER A 429 -4.80 -19.99 19.98
C SER A 429 -5.38 -20.49 18.66
N ALA A 430 -6.59 -20.03 18.36
CA ALA A 430 -7.26 -20.32 17.11
C ALA A 430 -7.94 -19.06 16.59
N GLN A 431 -7.96 -18.92 15.27
CA GLN A 431 -8.61 -17.85 14.55
C GLN A 431 -9.48 -18.43 13.44
N SER A 432 -10.53 -17.70 13.07
CA SER A 432 -11.45 -18.08 12.00
C SER A 432 -11.75 -16.88 11.12
N HIS A 433 -11.92 -17.13 9.82
CA HIS A 433 -12.26 -16.13 8.83
C HIS A 433 -13.27 -16.71 7.82
N GLN A 434 -14.15 -15.86 7.30
CA GLN A 434 -15.14 -16.26 6.30
C GLN A 434 -14.65 -15.88 4.91
N LEU A 435 -14.61 -16.84 4.00
CA LEU A 435 -14.33 -16.60 2.58
C LEU A 435 -15.61 -16.78 1.76
N THR A 436 -15.84 -15.87 0.83
CA THR A 436 -16.93 -15.94 -0.13
C THR A 436 -16.56 -16.83 -1.29
N VAL A 437 -17.45 -17.75 -1.65
CA VAL A 437 -17.38 -18.54 -2.89
C VAL A 437 -18.53 -18.13 -3.78
N SER A 438 -18.25 -17.82 -5.04
CA SER A 438 -19.22 -17.31 -6.02
C SER A 438 -19.28 -18.21 -7.24
N ASN A 439 -20.49 -18.53 -7.68
CA ASN A 439 -20.72 -19.23 -8.94
C ASN A 439 -21.06 -18.21 -10.03
N ASN A 440 -20.06 -17.81 -10.81
CA ASN A 440 -20.22 -16.89 -11.92
C ASN A 440 -20.66 -17.60 -13.22
N SER A 441 -20.88 -18.92 -13.19
CA SER A 441 -21.38 -19.67 -14.34
C SER A 441 -22.89 -19.48 -14.59
N SER A 442 -23.38 -20.09 -15.66
CA SER A 442 -24.80 -20.14 -16.02
C SER A 442 -25.55 -21.36 -15.44
N HIS A 443 -24.86 -22.24 -14.70
CA HIS A 443 -25.43 -23.49 -14.18
C HIS A 443 -25.25 -23.61 -12.67
N THR A 444 -26.08 -24.44 -12.03
CA THR A 444 -25.89 -24.79 -10.62
C THR A 444 -24.77 -25.82 -10.51
N ALA A 445 -23.86 -25.62 -9.56
CA ALA A 445 -22.72 -26.50 -9.32
C ALA A 445 -22.79 -27.12 -7.92
N ASN A 446 -22.49 -28.42 -7.80
CA ASN A 446 -22.22 -29.03 -6.50
C ASN A 446 -20.73 -28.98 -6.25
N LEU A 447 -20.34 -28.42 -5.11
CA LEU A 447 -18.96 -28.10 -4.81
C LEU A 447 -18.39 -29.07 -3.77
N THR A 448 -17.11 -29.38 -3.94
CA THR A 448 -16.31 -30.07 -2.95
C THR A 448 -15.02 -29.30 -2.71
N PHE A 449 -14.54 -29.31 -1.47
CA PHE A 449 -13.40 -28.53 -1.04
C PHE A 449 -12.33 -29.45 -0.46
N THR A 450 -11.07 -29.22 -0.85
CA THR A 450 -9.93 -29.99 -0.34
C THR A 450 -8.83 -29.07 0.11
N LEU A 451 -8.28 -29.32 1.29
CA LEU A 451 -7.06 -28.67 1.77
C LEU A 451 -5.84 -29.49 1.36
N ILE A 452 -4.90 -28.86 0.67
CA ILE A 452 -3.62 -29.48 0.29
C ILE A 452 -2.47 -28.67 0.89
N PRO A 453 -1.52 -29.29 1.60
CA PRO A 453 -0.31 -28.61 2.04
C PRO A 453 0.46 -28.06 0.85
N ASP A 454 0.67 -26.75 0.82
CA ASP A 454 1.54 -26.08 -0.15
C ASP A 454 2.98 -26.05 0.38
N LYS A 455 3.12 -25.78 1.69
CA LYS A 455 4.37 -25.95 2.43
C LYS A 455 4.36 -27.29 3.18
N ILE A 456 5.42 -28.07 3.03
CA ILE A 456 5.59 -29.35 3.74
C ILE A 456 5.54 -29.11 5.25
N GLY A 457 4.76 -29.92 5.97
CA GLY A 457 4.57 -29.79 7.42
C GLY A 457 3.45 -28.83 7.83
N SER A 458 2.72 -28.25 6.87
CA SER A 458 1.55 -27.41 7.18
C SER A 458 0.41 -28.22 7.81
N THR A 459 -0.10 -27.73 8.94
CA THR A 459 -1.16 -28.34 9.77
C THR A 459 -2.03 -27.22 10.37
N GLY A 460 -3.07 -27.58 11.12
CA GLY A 460 -3.85 -26.61 11.91
C GLY A 460 -5.02 -25.96 11.17
N PHE A 461 -5.08 -26.02 9.84
CA PHE A 461 -6.21 -25.49 9.07
C PHE A 461 -7.39 -26.47 8.98
N THR A 462 -8.60 -25.91 9.07
CA THR A 462 -9.86 -26.63 8.88
C THR A 462 -10.83 -25.79 8.05
N LEU A 463 -11.77 -26.45 7.37
CA LEU A 463 -12.82 -25.82 6.59
C LEU A 463 -14.19 -26.26 7.09
N ASN A 464 -15.10 -25.30 7.24
CA ASN A 464 -16.53 -25.55 7.30
C ASN A 464 -17.16 -25.03 6.01
N THR A 465 -17.81 -25.93 5.26
CA THR A 465 -18.33 -25.67 3.91
C THR A 465 -19.81 -26.01 3.78
N ASP A 466 -20.51 -26.19 4.90
CA ASP A 466 -21.89 -26.69 4.94
C ASP A 466 -22.84 -25.82 4.08
N ASP A 467 -22.61 -24.51 4.06
CA ASP A 467 -23.40 -23.53 3.29
C ASP A 467 -23.02 -23.44 1.80
N CYS A 468 -22.01 -24.18 1.35
CA CYS A 468 -21.46 -24.08 -0.01
C CYS A 468 -21.48 -25.39 -0.82
N SER A 469 -22.13 -26.46 -0.33
CA SER A 469 -22.14 -27.76 -1.00
C SER A 469 -22.88 -27.77 -2.35
N SER A 470 -23.87 -26.90 -2.54
CA SER A 470 -24.56 -26.69 -3.82
C SER A 470 -24.81 -25.20 -4.03
N LEU A 471 -24.27 -24.65 -5.12
CA LEU A 471 -24.28 -23.22 -5.39
C LEU A 471 -24.98 -22.94 -6.72
N ALA A 472 -26.13 -22.27 -6.65
CA ALA A 472 -26.89 -21.89 -7.84
C ALA A 472 -26.14 -20.89 -8.72
N ALA A 473 -26.49 -20.83 -9.99
CA ALA A 473 -25.89 -19.89 -10.94
C ALA A 473 -26.04 -18.44 -10.46
N LYS A 474 -24.97 -17.66 -10.58
CA LYS A 474 -24.89 -16.25 -10.19
C LYS A 474 -25.20 -15.99 -8.70
N GLN A 475 -24.98 -16.98 -7.84
CA GLN A 475 -25.10 -16.85 -6.38
C GLN A 475 -23.75 -17.00 -5.70
N SER A 476 -23.68 -16.56 -4.44
CA SER A 476 -22.51 -16.71 -3.57
C SER A 476 -22.91 -17.38 -2.25
N CYS A 477 -21.95 -18.02 -1.61
CA CYS A 477 -22.06 -18.61 -0.27
C CYS A 477 -20.79 -18.29 0.52
N GLN A 478 -20.77 -18.60 1.82
CA GLN A 478 -19.61 -18.40 2.68
C GLN A 478 -19.07 -19.74 3.17
N ILE A 479 -17.75 -19.87 3.22
CA ILE A 479 -17.04 -20.96 3.90
C ILE A 479 -16.24 -20.36 5.04
N GLU A 480 -16.19 -21.07 6.17
CA GLU A 480 -15.34 -20.68 7.29
C GLU A 480 -14.02 -21.43 7.19
N VAL A 481 -12.92 -20.68 7.15
CA VAL A 481 -11.57 -21.21 7.31
C VAL A 481 -11.14 -20.94 8.74
N SER A 482 -10.63 -21.95 9.42
CA SER A 482 -10.06 -21.78 10.76
C SER A 482 -8.64 -22.28 10.83
N PHE A 483 -7.77 -21.53 11.51
CA PHE A 483 -6.41 -21.92 11.84
C PHE A 483 -6.27 -22.12 13.35
N ALA A 484 -5.83 -23.31 13.75
CA ALA A 484 -5.44 -23.61 15.12
C ALA A 484 -3.91 -23.74 15.21
N ALA A 485 -3.26 -22.84 15.93
CA ALA A 485 -1.81 -22.75 16.12
C ALA A 485 -1.28 -23.86 17.05
N SER A 486 -1.45 -25.11 16.62
CA SER A 486 -1.10 -26.34 17.36
C SER A 486 0.34 -26.80 17.11
N THR A 487 0.97 -26.29 16.06
CA THR A 487 2.35 -26.59 15.69
C THR A 487 3.03 -25.26 15.40
N ILE A 488 4.28 -25.08 15.83
CA ILE A 488 5.03 -23.82 15.64
C ILE A 488 5.63 -23.77 14.23
N GLY A 489 5.65 -22.58 13.64
CA GLY A 489 6.28 -22.31 12.35
C GLY A 489 5.31 -21.72 11.34
N GLN A 490 5.80 -21.55 10.11
CA GLN A 490 4.99 -21.11 8.97
C GLN A 490 4.17 -22.28 8.43
N HIS A 491 2.89 -22.03 8.20
CA HIS A 491 1.97 -22.96 7.57
C HIS A 491 1.36 -22.31 6.34
N ARG A 492 1.27 -23.06 5.24
CA ARG A 492 0.62 -22.63 4.01
C ARG A 492 -0.11 -23.80 3.37
N MET A 493 -1.41 -23.63 3.12
CA MET A 493 -2.25 -24.62 2.45
C MET A 493 -2.99 -23.99 1.28
N ARG A 494 -3.34 -24.83 0.30
CA ARG A 494 -4.22 -24.49 -0.81
C ARG A 494 -5.63 -25.02 -0.54
N ILE A 495 -6.63 -24.17 -0.74
CA ILE A 495 -8.03 -24.56 -0.83
C ILE A 495 -8.33 -24.85 -2.30
N LEU A 496 -8.59 -26.11 -2.62
CA LEU A 496 -9.08 -26.50 -3.95
C LEU A 496 -10.59 -26.61 -3.92
N VAL A 497 -11.25 -25.83 -4.77
CA VAL A 497 -12.67 -25.95 -5.06
C VAL A 497 -12.82 -26.84 -6.28
N ASN A 498 -13.70 -27.84 -6.22
CA ASN A 498 -14.01 -28.69 -7.37
C ASN A 498 -15.51 -28.70 -7.61
N SER A 499 -15.89 -28.59 -8.88
CA SER A 499 -17.27 -28.74 -9.35
C SER A 499 -17.52 -30.17 -9.79
N ASN A 500 -18.75 -30.66 -9.62
CA ASN A 500 -19.18 -31.93 -10.20
C ASN A 500 -19.45 -31.87 -11.72
N ASP A 501 -19.45 -30.66 -12.29
CA ASP A 501 -19.54 -30.41 -13.73
C ASP A 501 -18.17 -29.96 -14.25
N GLU A 502 -17.56 -30.79 -15.08
CA GLU A 502 -16.23 -30.55 -15.69
C GLU A 502 -16.20 -29.33 -16.61
N ASN A 503 -17.36 -28.82 -17.05
CA ASN A 503 -17.45 -27.63 -17.89
C ASN A 503 -17.48 -26.33 -17.08
N ILE A 504 -17.58 -26.41 -15.75
CA ILE A 504 -17.53 -25.23 -14.87
C ILE A 504 -16.11 -25.15 -14.32
N PRO A 505 -15.28 -24.22 -14.81
CA PRO A 505 -13.92 -24.06 -14.31
C PRO A 505 -13.94 -23.60 -12.86
N THR A 506 -12.91 -23.94 -12.10
CA THR A 506 -12.84 -23.67 -10.66
C THR A 506 -11.48 -23.10 -10.30
N ASN A 507 -11.47 -22.08 -9.46
CA ASN A 507 -10.25 -21.47 -8.97
C ASN A 507 -9.78 -22.05 -7.62
N GLN A 508 -8.61 -21.61 -7.14
CA GLN A 508 -8.01 -22.00 -5.87
C GLN A 508 -7.56 -20.76 -5.07
N ALA A 509 -7.57 -20.88 -3.74
CA ALA A 509 -7.03 -19.85 -2.84
C ALA A 509 -5.94 -20.42 -1.95
N TYR A 510 -5.04 -19.58 -1.46
CA TYR A 510 -4.05 -19.95 -0.46
C TYR A 510 -4.46 -19.42 0.90
N ILE A 511 -4.12 -20.18 1.94
CA ILE A 511 -4.25 -19.74 3.32
C ILE A 511 -2.92 -19.93 4.01
N SER A 512 -2.45 -18.90 4.71
CA SER A 512 -1.18 -18.88 5.42
C SER A 512 -1.36 -18.45 6.86
N ALA A 513 -0.42 -18.85 7.70
CA ALA A 513 -0.32 -18.43 9.09
C ALA A 513 1.12 -18.66 9.60
N GLN A 514 1.55 -17.86 10.57
CA GLN A 514 2.78 -18.04 11.32
C GLN A 514 2.44 -18.32 12.79
N ALA A 515 2.57 -19.57 13.22
CA ALA A 515 2.43 -19.92 14.63
C ALA A 515 3.74 -19.64 15.40
N ILE A 516 3.67 -18.96 16.55
CA ILE A 516 4.84 -18.61 17.38
C ILE A 516 4.71 -19.11 18.82
N ALA A 517 5.83 -19.52 19.40
CA ALA A 517 5.86 -20.23 20.69
C ALA A 517 5.85 -19.26 21.87
N ALA A 518 5.24 -19.67 22.98
CA ALA A 518 5.35 -18.93 24.23
C ALA A 518 6.81 -18.84 24.69
N ASN A 519 7.23 -17.67 25.18
CA ASN A 519 8.60 -17.41 25.60
C ASN A 519 8.65 -16.88 27.05
N SER A 520 8.92 -17.78 28.00
CA SER A 520 8.99 -17.46 29.43
C SER A 520 10.18 -16.57 29.81
N ASP A 521 11.27 -16.67 29.06
CA ASP A 521 12.50 -15.95 29.33
C ASP A 521 12.32 -14.46 29.02
N ILE A 522 11.76 -14.15 27.84
CA ILE A 522 11.35 -12.79 27.47
C ILE A 522 10.33 -12.24 28.46
N ASN A 523 9.33 -13.04 28.84
CA ASN A 523 8.33 -12.62 29.82
C ASN A 523 8.97 -12.19 31.15
N THR A 524 9.94 -12.96 31.63
CA THR A 524 10.67 -12.64 32.87
C THR A 524 11.46 -11.34 32.75
N GLN A 525 12.07 -11.08 31.60
CA GLN A 525 12.91 -9.90 31.35
C GLN A 525 12.08 -8.61 31.17
N LEU A 526 10.98 -8.67 30.42
CA LEU A 526 10.25 -7.47 29.98
C LEU A 526 8.99 -7.15 30.77
N SER A 527 8.34 -8.12 31.41
CA SER A 527 7.03 -7.87 32.03
C SER A 527 7.10 -7.21 33.40
N ASN A 528 8.29 -6.90 33.92
CA ASN A 528 8.49 -6.31 35.26
C ASN A 528 7.72 -7.06 36.38
N GLY A 529 7.56 -8.38 36.24
CA GLY A 529 6.83 -9.23 37.18
C GLY A 529 5.30 -9.27 36.98
N SER A 530 4.76 -8.65 35.93
CA SER A 530 3.37 -8.82 35.52
C SER A 530 3.11 -10.24 35.02
N SER A 531 2.08 -10.88 35.56
CA SER A 531 1.55 -12.16 35.08
C SER A 531 0.47 -12.00 33.99
N GLU A 532 0.07 -10.75 33.70
CA GLU A 532 -0.98 -10.43 32.73
C GLU A 532 -0.41 -10.31 31.31
N LEU A 533 0.88 -9.99 31.19
CA LEU A 533 1.58 -9.92 29.91
C LEU A 533 2.09 -11.31 29.51
N LEU A 534 1.59 -11.82 28.41
CA LEU A 534 2.04 -13.09 27.82
C LEU A 534 2.90 -12.81 26.60
N TRP A 535 4.07 -13.44 26.54
CA TRP A 535 5.05 -13.22 25.48
C TRP A 535 5.24 -14.45 24.62
N PHE A 536 5.38 -14.22 23.33
CA PHE A 536 5.61 -15.22 22.30
C PHE A 536 6.72 -14.75 21.37
N SER A 537 7.45 -15.70 20.77
CA SER A 537 8.56 -15.39 19.88
C SER A 537 8.71 -16.47 18.80
N GLY A 538 9.03 -16.05 17.59
CA GLY A 538 9.16 -16.93 16.43
C GLY A 538 9.55 -16.19 15.16
N GLY A 539 9.01 -16.64 14.01
CA GLY A 539 9.55 -16.34 12.69
C GLY A 539 10.55 -17.42 12.24
N ASP A 540 11.41 -17.08 11.28
CA ASP A 540 12.52 -17.95 10.85
C ASP A 540 13.51 -18.19 12.00
N LYS A 541 13.71 -17.16 12.83
CA LYS A 541 14.43 -17.25 14.11
C LYS A 541 13.71 -16.48 15.21
N PRO A 542 13.53 -17.06 16.41
CA PRO A 542 12.93 -16.35 17.52
C PRO A 542 13.86 -15.26 18.07
N TRP A 543 13.25 -14.21 18.62
CA TRP A 543 13.92 -13.23 19.48
C TRP A 543 14.50 -13.89 20.72
N SER A 544 15.60 -13.31 21.23
CA SER A 544 16.35 -13.82 22.39
C SER A 544 16.73 -12.70 23.37
N ILE A 545 17.15 -13.07 24.59
CA ILE A 545 17.56 -12.11 25.61
C ILE A 545 18.94 -11.54 25.28
N ASP A 546 19.07 -10.21 25.36
CA ASP A 546 20.34 -9.51 25.49
C ASP A 546 20.56 -9.02 26.93
N ASN A 547 21.41 -9.75 27.65
CA ASN A 547 21.78 -9.41 29.03
C ASN A 547 22.70 -8.20 29.13
N VAL A 548 23.33 -7.77 28.04
CA VAL A 548 24.27 -6.63 28.05
C VAL A 548 23.50 -5.32 28.16
N GLU A 549 22.45 -5.17 27.36
CA GLU A 549 21.61 -3.96 27.35
C GLU A 549 20.32 -4.10 28.17
N ALA A 550 20.12 -5.25 28.84
CA ALA A 550 18.89 -5.62 29.52
C ALA A 550 17.66 -5.53 28.60
N ALA A 551 17.82 -6.04 27.38
CA ALA A 551 16.85 -5.97 26.28
C ALA A 551 16.54 -7.37 25.74
N ILE A 552 15.69 -7.42 24.73
CA ILE A 552 15.59 -8.55 23.81
C ILE A 552 15.98 -8.09 22.42
N ILE A 553 16.46 -9.02 21.60
CA ILE A 553 16.94 -8.77 20.25
C ILE A 553 16.32 -9.77 19.27
N SER A 554 16.13 -9.35 18.02
CA SER A 554 15.70 -10.24 16.94
C SER A 554 16.70 -11.38 16.73
N GLY A 555 16.20 -12.47 16.15
CA GLY A 555 17.04 -13.60 15.76
C GLY A 555 17.97 -13.25 14.59
N ASP A 556 19.04 -14.02 14.45
CA ASP A 556 20.02 -13.93 13.36
C ASP A 556 19.44 -14.55 12.07
N ILE A 557 18.89 -13.71 11.20
CA ILE A 557 18.10 -14.08 10.01
C ILE A 557 18.84 -13.72 8.71
N GLU A 558 18.59 -14.48 7.64
CA GLU A 558 19.14 -14.24 6.30
C GLU A 558 18.20 -13.36 5.46
N GLY A 559 18.61 -12.96 4.25
CA GLY A 559 17.78 -12.15 3.36
C GLY A 559 16.43 -12.80 3.02
N GLY A 560 15.36 -12.00 3.04
CA GLY A 560 13.98 -12.44 2.85
C GLY A 560 13.39 -13.24 4.02
N GLN A 561 14.05 -13.27 5.18
CA GLN A 561 13.54 -13.92 6.40
C GLN A 561 13.00 -12.91 7.41
N GLN A 562 12.32 -13.42 8.43
CA GLN A 562 11.72 -12.61 9.48
C GLN A 562 11.97 -13.13 10.90
N SER A 563 11.94 -12.22 11.87
CA SER A 563 11.96 -12.53 13.29
C SER A 563 10.89 -11.74 14.03
N SER A 564 10.02 -12.42 14.77
CA SER A 564 8.88 -11.81 15.44
C SER A 564 8.86 -12.05 16.94
N VAL A 565 8.42 -11.03 17.68
CA VAL A 565 8.03 -11.15 19.09
C VAL A 565 6.65 -10.53 19.27
N MET A 566 5.81 -11.20 20.03
CA MET A 566 4.45 -10.79 20.30
C MET A 566 4.20 -10.73 21.80
N MET A 567 3.47 -9.71 22.22
CA MET A 567 2.90 -9.59 23.55
C MET A 567 1.37 -9.59 23.45
N THR A 568 0.71 -10.34 24.33
CA THR A 568 -0.75 -10.34 24.44
C THR A 568 -1.18 -10.04 25.88
N PHE A 569 -2.30 -9.35 26.05
CA PHE A 569 -2.89 -9.02 27.35
C PHE A 569 -4.37 -8.62 27.19
N THR A 570 -5.06 -8.39 28.30
CA THR A 570 -6.48 -7.96 28.31
C THR A 570 -6.67 -6.73 29.19
N GLY A 571 -7.46 -5.77 28.71
CA GLY A 571 -7.93 -4.60 29.46
C GLY A 571 -7.52 -3.27 28.85
N ALA A 572 -8.23 -2.20 29.22
CA ALA A 572 -7.94 -0.84 28.79
C ALA A 572 -6.71 -0.25 29.50
N GLY A 573 -5.95 0.61 28.81
CA GLY A 573 -4.82 1.29 29.43
C GLY A 573 -3.83 1.94 28.47
N ASN A 574 -2.61 2.17 28.95
CA ASN A 574 -1.53 2.80 28.20
C ASN A 574 -0.32 1.87 28.13
N LEU A 575 0.20 1.65 26.93
CA LEU A 575 1.41 0.87 26.70
C LEU A 575 2.59 1.81 26.40
N SER A 576 3.76 1.50 26.93
CA SER A 576 5.00 2.15 26.53
C SER A 576 6.15 1.15 26.47
N PHE A 577 7.11 1.43 25.59
CA PHE A 577 8.31 0.62 25.43
C PHE A 577 9.44 1.45 24.82
N GLN A 578 10.63 0.85 24.73
CA GLN A 578 11.74 1.39 23.97
C GLN A 578 12.22 0.38 22.94
N TRP A 579 12.31 0.81 21.68
CA TRP A 579 12.83 0.01 20.58
C TRP A 579 14.04 0.66 19.92
N LYS A 580 14.83 -0.14 19.22
CA LYS A 580 16.07 0.23 18.53
C LYS A 580 16.19 -0.65 17.29
N VAL A 581 16.77 -0.12 16.21
CA VAL A 581 17.17 -0.92 15.05
C VAL A 581 18.58 -0.54 14.63
N SER A 582 19.33 -1.51 14.12
CA SER A 582 20.64 -1.32 13.50
C SER A 582 20.63 -2.15 12.22
N SER A 583 20.37 -1.48 11.12
CA SER A 583 20.24 -2.04 9.78
C SER A 583 20.61 -1.01 8.71
N GLU A 584 20.51 -1.37 7.43
CA GLU A 584 20.53 -0.40 6.34
C GLU A 584 19.27 0.47 6.31
N GLU A 585 19.47 1.73 5.94
CA GLU A 585 18.39 2.70 5.71
C GLU A 585 18.22 2.86 4.20
N ASN A 586 16.98 2.87 3.72
CA ASN A 586 16.68 3.32 2.37
C ASN A 586 16.65 4.85 2.33
N THR A 587 17.79 5.47 2.04
CA THR A 587 17.88 6.94 1.96
C THR A 587 17.24 7.52 0.72
N ASP A 588 17.01 6.69 -0.30
CA ASP A 588 16.42 7.12 -1.58
C ASP A 588 14.89 7.13 -1.49
N ASP A 589 14.31 6.17 -0.77
CA ASP A 589 12.88 6.13 -0.45
C ASP A 589 12.64 5.67 1.01
N PRO A 590 12.59 6.60 1.97
CA PRO A 590 12.40 6.28 3.39
C PRO A 590 11.05 5.63 3.72
N GLU A 591 10.06 5.70 2.82
CA GLU A 591 8.76 5.04 3.00
C GLU A 591 8.80 3.55 2.64
N LEU A 592 9.83 3.12 1.90
CA LEU A 592 10.10 1.72 1.52
C LEU A 592 11.44 1.27 2.14
N PRO A 593 11.48 0.99 3.46
CA PRO A 593 12.73 0.60 4.10
C PRO A 593 13.23 -0.75 3.59
N TYR A 594 14.55 -0.94 3.58
CA TYR A 594 15.18 -2.25 3.35
C TYR A 594 14.88 -3.17 4.54
N ASP A 595 15.76 -3.13 5.53
CA ASP A 595 15.63 -3.84 6.79
C ASP A 595 14.91 -2.96 7.81
N ALA A 596 13.79 -3.44 8.36
CA ALA A 596 12.98 -2.65 9.28
C ALA A 596 12.37 -3.45 10.42
N LEU A 597 12.22 -2.77 11.55
CA LEU A 597 11.46 -3.21 12.71
C LEU A 597 10.09 -2.53 12.68
N TYR A 598 9.06 -3.31 12.39
CA TYR A 598 7.67 -2.88 12.32
C TYR A 598 6.95 -3.11 13.64
N LEU A 599 6.01 -2.23 13.96
CA LEU A 599 5.10 -2.32 15.09
C LEU A 599 3.67 -2.51 14.58
N PHE A 600 3.03 -3.60 15.03
CA PHE A 600 1.61 -3.81 14.82
C PHE A 600 0.85 -3.82 16.14
N VAL A 601 -0.33 -3.21 16.14
CA VAL A 601 -1.28 -3.19 17.26
C VAL A 601 -2.61 -3.73 16.74
N ASP A 602 -3.05 -4.85 17.29
CA ASP A 602 -4.31 -5.52 16.93
C ASP A 602 -4.47 -5.78 15.42
N GLY A 603 -3.34 -6.08 14.77
CA GLY A 603 -3.26 -6.38 13.34
C GLY A 603 -2.99 -5.16 12.43
N GLU A 604 -3.04 -3.94 12.96
CA GLU A 604 -2.76 -2.72 12.21
C GLU A 604 -1.30 -2.30 12.38
N GLN A 605 -0.60 -2.03 11.27
CA GLN A 605 0.75 -1.44 11.32
C GLN A 605 0.64 0.00 11.82
N VAL A 606 1.28 0.29 12.95
CA VAL A 606 1.23 1.62 13.58
C VAL A 606 2.46 2.45 13.25
N ASP A 607 3.64 1.82 13.20
CA ASP A 607 4.91 2.53 13.03
C ASP A 607 6.01 1.54 12.57
N PHE A 608 7.13 2.06 12.07
CA PHE A 608 8.33 1.28 11.82
C PHE A 608 9.61 2.12 12.01
N ILE A 609 10.72 1.44 12.25
CA ILE A 609 12.06 2.05 12.22
C ILE A 609 12.99 1.22 11.34
N SER A 610 13.87 1.90 10.61
CA SER A 610 14.91 1.32 9.74
C SER A 610 16.21 2.11 9.90
N GLY A 611 17.35 1.56 9.48
CA GLY A 611 18.66 2.22 9.59
C GLY A 611 19.31 2.07 10.96
N GLU A 612 20.05 3.11 11.39
CA GLU A 612 20.77 3.16 12.67
C GLU A 612 20.04 4.05 13.69
N VAL A 613 18.98 3.51 14.28
CA VAL A 613 18.13 4.22 15.24
C VAL A 613 18.44 3.76 16.66
N ALA A 614 19.00 4.66 17.48
CA ALA A 614 19.20 4.43 18.92
C ALA A 614 17.86 4.28 19.65
N TYR A 615 17.87 3.76 20.89
CA TYR A 615 16.63 3.54 21.64
C TYR A 615 15.74 4.77 21.73
N THR A 616 14.58 4.71 21.06
CA THR A 616 13.52 5.71 21.15
C THR A 616 12.37 5.16 21.99
N LYS A 617 11.70 6.05 22.74
CA LYS A 617 10.55 5.68 23.56
C LYS A 617 9.27 5.85 22.76
N VAL A 618 8.46 4.80 22.71
CA VAL A 618 7.13 4.81 22.11
C VAL A 618 6.09 4.75 23.23
N ASN A 619 4.99 5.49 23.05
CA ASN A 619 3.82 5.41 23.93
C ASN A 619 2.57 5.22 23.06
N ILE A 620 1.78 4.20 23.36
CA ILE A 620 0.48 3.94 22.76
C ILE A 620 -0.57 4.22 23.84
N PRO A 621 -1.21 5.40 23.81
CA PRO A 621 -2.19 5.77 24.81
C PRO A 621 -3.57 5.21 24.51
N ASN A 622 -4.41 5.09 25.54
CA ASN A 622 -5.85 4.82 25.42
C ASN A 622 -6.22 3.54 24.64
N LEU A 623 -5.49 2.44 24.86
CA LEU A 623 -5.94 1.13 24.41
C LEU A 623 -7.30 0.83 25.04
N ALA A 624 -8.25 0.41 24.22
CA ALA A 624 -9.63 0.17 24.63
C ALA A 624 -9.76 -1.05 25.54
N GLU A 625 -10.91 -1.24 26.17
CA GLU A 625 -11.16 -2.49 26.91
C GLU A 625 -11.29 -3.65 25.92
N GLY A 626 -10.43 -4.65 26.01
CA GLY A 626 -10.44 -5.81 25.11
C GLY A 626 -9.21 -6.70 25.25
N GLU A 627 -9.12 -7.72 24.40
CA GLU A 627 -7.88 -8.48 24.19
C GLU A 627 -7.01 -7.75 23.18
N HIS A 628 -5.71 -7.64 23.48
CA HIS A 628 -4.75 -6.94 22.63
C HIS A 628 -3.61 -7.84 22.19
N GLN A 629 -3.15 -7.61 20.96
CA GLN A 629 -1.95 -8.21 20.38
C GLN A 629 -1.00 -7.11 19.91
N ILE A 630 0.21 -7.10 20.47
CA ILE A 630 1.27 -6.17 20.08
C ILE A 630 2.40 -6.98 19.48
N ILE A 631 2.75 -6.70 18.24
CA ILE A 631 3.75 -7.44 17.48
C ILE A 631 4.88 -6.49 17.11
N TRP A 632 6.11 -6.93 17.38
CA TRP A 632 7.31 -6.35 16.79
C TRP A 632 7.89 -7.34 15.80
N LEU A 633 7.91 -6.96 14.52
CA LEU A 633 8.34 -7.79 13.41
C LEU A 633 9.58 -7.18 12.78
N TYR A 634 10.70 -7.88 12.88
CA TYR A 634 11.92 -7.52 12.15
C TYR A 634 11.93 -8.28 10.82
N LEU A 635 11.92 -7.55 9.71
CA LEU A 635 12.03 -8.09 8.36
C LEU A 635 13.40 -7.71 7.78
N LYS A 636 14.03 -8.69 7.14
CA LYS A 636 15.27 -8.49 6.38
C LYS A 636 14.97 -8.61 4.89
N ASP A 637 15.38 -7.64 4.09
CA ASP A 637 15.17 -7.66 2.65
C ASP A 637 16.10 -8.69 1.95
N GLU A 638 16.04 -8.81 0.62
CA GLU A 638 16.91 -9.76 -0.10
C GLU A 638 18.35 -9.24 -0.36
N ASN A 639 18.67 -8.00 0.04
CA ASN A 639 19.88 -7.29 -0.36
C ASN A 639 20.98 -7.33 0.73
N THR A 640 21.93 -6.40 0.64
CA THR A 640 23.25 -6.47 1.27
C THR A 640 23.21 -6.25 2.78
N ASP A 641 24.03 -7.00 3.53
CA ASP A 641 24.14 -6.82 4.98
C ASP A 641 24.86 -5.48 5.32
N ALA A 642 24.22 -4.62 6.13
CA ALA A 642 24.83 -3.43 6.67
C ALA A 642 24.33 -3.11 8.10
N GLY A 643 25.26 -2.74 8.98
CA GLY A 643 24.94 -2.60 10.41
C GLY A 643 25.01 -3.94 11.14
N LYS A 644 24.05 -4.20 12.03
CA LYS A 644 23.95 -5.48 12.77
C LYS A 644 22.80 -6.37 12.32
N ASP A 645 21.96 -5.86 11.42
CA ASP A 645 20.69 -6.45 10.98
C ASP A 645 19.84 -6.94 12.16
N GLN A 646 19.54 -6.00 13.07
CA GLN A 646 18.96 -6.34 14.36
C GLN A 646 17.97 -5.29 14.87
N GLY A 647 16.76 -5.76 15.21
CA GLY A 647 15.82 -5.06 16.07
C GLY A 647 16.08 -5.35 17.55
N SER A 648 15.80 -4.39 18.43
CA SER A 648 15.88 -4.58 19.89
C SER A 648 14.71 -3.91 20.62
N LEU A 649 14.27 -4.52 21.72
CA LEU A 649 13.14 -4.04 22.54
C LEU A 649 13.49 -4.11 24.04
N ARG A 650 13.11 -3.08 24.81
CA ARG A 650 13.26 -3.06 26.27
C ARG A 650 12.23 -2.16 26.95
N ASN A 651 12.22 -2.18 28.28
CA ASN A 651 11.42 -1.28 29.12
C ASN A 651 9.92 -1.28 28.76
N VAL A 652 9.37 -2.45 28.45
CA VAL A 652 7.95 -2.60 28.12
C VAL A 652 7.12 -2.47 29.38
N GLN A 653 6.09 -1.62 29.33
CA GLN A 653 5.23 -1.34 30.47
C GLN A 653 3.81 -1.06 29.99
N PHE A 654 2.87 -1.87 30.48
CA PHE A 654 1.44 -1.61 30.38
C PHE A 654 0.93 -1.04 31.70
N ILE A 655 0.15 0.03 31.64
CA ILE A 655 -0.49 0.68 32.78
C ILE A 655 -2.00 0.62 32.54
N PRO A 656 -2.74 -0.27 33.23
CA PRO A 656 -4.18 -0.36 33.10
C PRO A 656 -4.86 0.95 33.51
N ASP A 657 -5.97 1.27 32.86
CA ASP A 657 -6.82 2.37 33.29
C ASP A 657 -7.36 2.11 34.69
N ALA A 658 -7.47 3.18 35.49
CA ALA A 658 -8.01 3.06 36.83
C ALA A 658 -9.48 2.61 36.74
N LEU A 659 -9.78 1.42 37.29
CA LEU A 659 -11.16 0.94 37.40
C LEU A 659 -12.05 2.05 38.01
N PRO A 660 -13.23 2.34 37.44
CA PRO A 660 -14.12 3.33 38.01
C PRO A 660 -14.44 2.94 39.45
N ALA A 661 -14.15 3.85 40.39
CA ALA A 661 -14.37 3.62 41.81
C ALA A 661 -15.83 3.23 42.03
N ILE A 662 -16.07 2.03 42.55
CA ILE A 662 -17.41 1.62 43.01
C ILE A 662 -17.77 2.59 44.13
N SER A 663 -18.65 3.54 43.85
CA SER A 663 -19.18 4.46 44.85
C SER A 663 -20.00 3.62 45.84
N THR A 664 -19.41 3.30 46.98
CA THR A 664 -20.17 2.79 48.12
C THR A 664 -21.14 3.90 48.56
N PRO A 665 -22.45 3.63 48.70
CA PRO A 665 -23.38 4.63 49.19
C PRO A 665 -22.95 5.07 50.61
N PRO A 666 -23.05 6.36 50.94
CA PRO A 666 -22.61 6.84 52.25
C PRO A 666 -23.46 6.19 53.35
N VAL A 667 -22.77 5.56 54.31
CA VAL A 667 -23.35 5.10 55.57
C VAL A 667 -23.98 6.30 56.25
N GLN A 668 -25.32 6.34 56.32
CA GLN A 668 -26.03 7.30 57.14
C GLN A 668 -25.66 7.06 58.62
N ALA A 669 -24.99 8.04 59.22
CA ALA A 669 -24.79 8.10 60.65
C ALA A 669 -26.14 8.32 61.33
N GLU A 670 -26.63 7.33 62.07
CA GLU A 670 -27.80 7.47 62.93
C GLU A 670 -27.51 8.49 64.05
N SER A 671 -28.22 9.61 64.01
CA SER A 671 -28.31 10.55 65.11
C SER A 671 -29.11 9.92 66.26
N LYS A 672 -28.45 9.73 67.40
CA LYS A 672 -29.12 9.44 68.68
C LYS A 672 -30.08 10.57 69.04
N SER A 673 -31.38 10.28 69.10
CA SER A 673 -32.34 11.11 69.82
C SER A 673 -33.37 10.25 70.56
N SER A 674 -33.33 10.42 71.88
CA SER A 674 -34.28 10.08 72.95
C SER A 674 -35.75 9.86 72.57
N GLY A 675 -36.36 8.76 73.05
CA GLY A 675 -37.82 8.65 73.18
C GLY A 675 -38.30 7.27 73.67
N GLY A 676 -38.94 7.22 74.84
CA GLY A 676 -39.30 6.01 75.59
C GLY A 676 -40.32 5.04 74.94
N SER A 677 -40.20 3.79 75.40
CA SER A 677 -41.23 2.76 75.72
C SER A 677 -42.45 2.58 74.80
N VAL A 678 -42.73 1.33 74.40
CA VAL A 678 -43.94 0.53 74.77
C VAL A 678 -43.95 -0.83 74.04
N TYR A 679 -44.00 -1.89 74.85
CA TYR A 679 -44.68 -3.19 74.74
C TYR A 679 -44.88 -3.98 73.40
N TYR A 680 -44.38 -5.23 73.44
CA TYR A 680 -45.02 -6.53 73.11
C TYR A 680 -45.34 -6.94 71.65
N ILE A 681 -44.93 -8.21 71.36
CA ILE A 681 -45.73 -9.34 70.84
C ILE A 681 -45.49 -9.90 69.41
N LEU A 682 -45.23 -11.23 69.40
CA LEU A 682 -45.51 -12.31 68.42
C LEU A 682 -44.57 -12.48 67.20
N LEU A 683 -43.80 -13.60 67.12
CA LEU A 683 -44.15 -14.98 66.69
C LEU A 683 -44.25 -15.10 65.14
N LEU A 684 -43.31 -15.80 64.47
CA LEU A 684 -43.18 -17.26 64.22
C LEU A 684 -43.82 -17.69 62.89
N LEU A 685 -43.12 -18.62 62.21
CA LEU A 685 -43.54 -19.44 61.04
C LEU A 685 -43.38 -18.76 59.66
N GLY A 686 -42.87 -19.40 58.61
CA GLY A 686 -42.41 -20.78 58.45
C GLY A 686 -42.06 -21.05 56.97
N LEU A 687 -41.02 -21.86 56.79
CA LEU A 687 -40.94 -22.98 55.85
C LEU A 687 -41.56 -22.86 54.42
N LEU A 688 -40.65 -22.94 53.44
CA LEU A 688 -40.57 -24.01 52.43
C LEU A 688 -41.71 -24.15 51.39
N LYS A 689 -41.36 -23.93 50.11
CA LYS A 689 -41.49 -24.85 48.93
C LYS A 689 -41.70 -24.04 47.64
N LEU A 690 -40.79 -24.14 46.66
CA LEU A 690 -40.69 -25.19 45.62
C LEU A 690 -41.83 -25.16 44.58
N ILE A 691 -41.40 -25.12 43.31
CA ILE A 691 -42.05 -25.61 42.07
C ILE A 691 -42.72 -24.54 41.17
N ARG A 692 -41.93 -24.13 40.16
CA ARG A 692 -42.17 -24.27 38.71
C ARG A 692 -43.60 -24.00 38.19
N ARG A 693 -43.72 -22.99 37.32
CA ARG A 693 -44.42 -23.13 36.02
C ARG A 693 -43.90 -22.11 35.01
N ARG A 694 -43.58 -22.63 33.81
CA ARG A 694 -43.24 -21.93 32.56
C ARG A 694 -44.25 -20.83 32.22
N ILE A 695 -43.80 -19.72 31.66
CA ILE A 695 -43.81 -19.44 30.21
C ILE A 695 -42.41 -18.95 29.84
#